data_AF-A0AAN7C7C8-F1
#
_entry.id   AF-A0AAN7C7C8-F1
#
_cell.length_a   1.000
_cell.length_b   1.000
_cell.length_c   1.000
_cell.angle_alpha   90.00
_cell.angle_beta   90.00
_cell.angle_gamma   90.00
#
_symmetry.space_group_name_H-M   'P 1'
#
loop_
_entity.id
_entity.type
_entity.pdbx_description
1 polymer ?
#
loop_
_entity_poly.entity_id
_entity_poly.type
_entity_poly.pdbx_seq_one_letter_code
_entity_poly.pdbx_strand_id
1 'polypeptide(L)'
;MGSPSTQSHPAPLERLPLHILDYICQYVPRRSLFSLSLVSSLCCHAATPGRFSHIRLEIHNKEKLRGDLHRWSTILGRGNRFRHVRRVVVVGRMDDPYQADDLHSIIGPVVMDNDNDSDSDSDSDSDSDSDMESVDFNPGGPTLSPEHKRAQHEAWLPFAQFLGRLPGLTDLVYSCIHQVPACVLSALHQHHPKSRLHVSTFSLRSLYQESDQLHQNDIDPDEFALATSPCLYSIRTKYEPYDVYARYSFNLEALAHIVMSGCAPRLRHLRLHETLPGNSISLVEANWAPREPWKGFLRASPNPPASNSPQQSRTAPERARLETLVLSGDGDGLYHVETWACRTDFGALKRFELYCGVSVQALQTLASIAANDNFHSLQELGLTVSPFDYLETTPASLDQPASLFLQALPPLQALTLHGRFGRHTVEAALHRHGQSLRKLHLCPDSDKGEHDDVDVDAERVRAIQQRCPRLEDVRLRVRRRQGGPEEVAVYRTLGRLPRLRLATLLLDCRAPFSDPSTGDAERVRKTLVNLAIDEKLARAIFREISMPANTPMQRLRLETDTDHRITEACPEFQSWARWIGRSWVCTRYGTSGEVTLREIGKNKAERKYLRDELEQFEYEGTDLWSEIWPRRAEDWRDDWHSFPLSSHGVEAGMPGEKLDDEPELLLRRST
;
A
#
# COMPACT_ATOMS: atom_id res chain seq x y z
N MET A 1 56.55 -6.65 -39.75
CA MET A 1 55.56 -5.67 -39.24
C MET A 1 54.58 -6.45 -38.39
N GLY A 2 54.81 -6.47 -37.08
CA GLY A 2 53.95 -7.19 -36.13
C GLY A 2 52.88 -6.23 -35.60
N SER A 3 51.62 -6.63 -35.71
CA SER A 3 50.47 -5.94 -35.13
C SER A 3 50.65 -5.83 -33.60
N PRO A 4 50.45 -4.66 -32.99
CA PRO A 4 50.56 -4.54 -31.55
C PRO A 4 49.32 -5.18 -30.90
N SER A 5 49.56 -6.18 -30.08
CA SER A 5 48.60 -6.75 -29.14
C SER A 5 48.14 -5.65 -28.17
N THR A 6 46.90 -5.20 -28.32
CA THR A 6 46.19 -4.36 -27.36
C THR A 6 46.10 -5.09 -26.02
N GLN A 7 46.95 -4.75 -25.06
CA GLN A 7 46.78 -5.14 -23.67
C GLN A 7 45.53 -4.43 -23.13
N SER A 8 44.43 -5.16 -22.99
CA SER A 8 43.25 -4.66 -22.26
C SER A 8 43.63 -4.55 -20.78
N HIS A 9 43.92 -3.34 -20.32
CA HIS A 9 44.05 -3.10 -18.88
C HIS A 9 42.71 -3.43 -18.20
N PRO A 10 42.68 -4.31 -17.19
CA PRO A 10 41.45 -4.64 -16.48
C PRO A 10 40.89 -3.38 -15.84
N ALA A 11 39.57 -3.21 -15.95
CA ALA A 11 38.86 -2.05 -15.44
C ALA A 11 39.12 -1.90 -13.92
N PRO A 12 39.06 -0.68 -13.35
CA PRO A 12 39.34 -0.45 -11.92
C PRO A 12 38.52 -1.36 -11.00
N LEU A 13 37.30 -1.70 -11.42
CA LEU A 13 36.37 -2.57 -10.71
C LEU A 13 36.86 -4.03 -10.65
N GLU A 14 37.60 -4.51 -11.66
CA GLU A 14 38.15 -5.86 -11.73
C GLU A 14 39.42 -6.05 -10.90
N ARG A 15 39.99 -4.94 -10.40
CA ARG A 15 41.14 -4.96 -9.48
C ARG A 15 40.70 -5.11 -8.02
N LEU A 16 39.41 -4.99 -7.73
CA LEU A 16 38.89 -5.13 -6.38
C LEU A 16 38.85 -6.62 -5.97
N PRO A 17 39.24 -6.95 -4.72
CA PRO A 17 39.06 -8.29 -4.20
C PRO A 17 37.58 -8.72 -4.22
N LEU A 18 37.33 -10.01 -4.44
CA LEU A 18 35.97 -10.58 -4.52
C LEU A 18 35.10 -10.22 -3.32
N HIS A 19 35.66 -10.19 -2.11
CA HIS A 19 34.90 -9.87 -0.89
C HIS A 19 34.40 -8.40 -0.85
N ILE A 20 35.14 -7.47 -1.46
CA ILE A 20 34.71 -6.07 -1.57
C ILE A 20 33.62 -5.95 -2.63
N LEU A 21 33.72 -6.70 -3.73
CA LEU A 21 32.66 -6.74 -4.74
C LEU A 21 31.40 -7.44 -4.23
N ASP A 22 31.52 -8.49 -3.44
CA ASP A 22 30.39 -9.14 -2.75
C ASP A 22 29.71 -8.16 -1.79
N TYR A 23 30.49 -7.38 -1.04
CA TYR A 23 29.96 -6.36 -0.15
C TYR A 23 29.25 -5.24 -0.93
N ILE A 24 29.84 -4.75 -2.02
CA ILE A 24 29.19 -3.77 -2.91
C ILE A 24 27.87 -4.34 -3.47
N CYS A 25 27.87 -5.60 -3.91
CA CYS A 25 26.67 -6.27 -4.42
C CYS A 25 25.53 -6.38 -3.38
N GLN A 26 25.81 -6.27 -2.08
CA GLN A 26 24.76 -6.23 -1.05
C GLN A 26 24.01 -4.89 -1.02
N TYR A 27 24.62 -3.81 -1.50
CA TYR A 27 24.02 -2.46 -1.55
C TYR A 27 23.48 -2.07 -2.93
N VAL A 28 23.69 -2.91 -3.94
CA VAL A 28 23.19 -2.66 -5.30
C VAL A 28 21.78 -3.26 -5.43
N PRO A 29 20.79 -2.49 -5.94
CA PRO A 29 19.44 -3.00 -6.17
C PRO A 29 19.47 -4.26 -7.05
N ARG A 30 18.61 -5.23 -6.74
CA ARG A 30 18.64 -6.56 -7.37
C ARG A 30 18.58 -6.51 -8.90
N ARG A 31 17.74 -5.63 -9.47
CA ARG A 31 17.63 -5.44 -10.93
C ARG A 31 18.98 -5.04 -11.54
N SER A 32 19.70 -4.16 -10.85
CA SER A 32 21.03 -3.70 -11.25
C SER A 32 22.11 -4.78 -11.08
N LEU A 33 21.92 -5.79 -10.22
CA LEU A 33 22.84 -6.92 -10.10
C LEU A 33 22.87 -7.80 -11.36
N PHE A 34 21.75 -7.90 -12.08
CA PHE A 34 21.73 -8.61 -13.37
C PHE A 34 22.58 -7.86 -14.40
N SER A 35 22.42 -6.54 -14.51
CA SER A 35 23.25 -5.71 -15.39
C SER A 35 24.73 -5.75 -15.00
N LEU A 36 25.04 -5.66 -13.70
CA LEU A 36 26.41 -5.75 -13.18
C LEU A 36 27.07 -7.10 -13.52
N SER A 37 26.29 -8.19 -13.49
CA SER A 37 26.79 -9.53 -13.82
C SER A 37 27.20 -9.71 -15.28
N LEU A 38 26.77 -8.81 -16.17
CA LEU A 38 27.15 -8.81 -17.59
C LEU A 38 28.46 -8.05 -17.85
N VAL A 39 28.95 -7.27 -16.88
CA VAL A 39 30.12 -6.40 -17.03
C VAL A 39 31.43 -7.20 -17.06
N SER A 40 31.59 -8.20 -16.18
CA SER A 40 32.77 -9.07 -16.18
C SER A 40 32.49 -10.42 -15.49
N SER A 41 33.38 -11.40 -15.70
CA SER A 41 33.29 -12.71 -15.03
C SER A 41 33.44 -12.60 -13.50
N LEU A 42 34.27 -11.67 -13.02
CA LEU A 42 34.46 -11.39 -11.60
C LEU A 42 33.20 -10.78 -10.98
N CYS A 43 32.58 -9.81 -11.67
CA CYS A 43 31.30 -9.23 -11.26
C CYS A 43 30.16 -10.24 -11.35
N CYS A 44 30.19 -11.14 -12.33
CA CYS A 44 29.23 -12.24 -12.43
C CYS A 44 29.33 -13.18 -11.23
N HIS A 45 30.54 -13.55 -10.80
CA HIS A 45 30.74 -14.35 -9.59
C HIS A 45 30.28 -13.60 -8.34
N ALA A 46 30.66 -12.34 -8.17
CA ALA A 46 30.28 -11.56 -7.00
C ALA A 46 28.77 -11.26 -6.90
N ALA A 47 28.10 -11.06 -8.04
CA ALA A 47 26.66 -10.85 -8.08
C ALA A 47 25.86 -12.16 -7.98
N THR A 48 26.48 -13.34 -8.05
CA THR A 48 25.77 -14.63 -8.05
C THR A 48 24.95 -14.85 -6.77
N PRO A 49 25.48 -14.63 -5.55
CA PRO A 49 24.69 -14.75 -4.33
C PRO A 49 23.45 -13.84 -4.31
N GLY A 50 23.59 -12.58 -4.73
CA GLY A 50 22.48 -11.62 -4.75
C GLY A 50 21.44 -11.87 -5.84
N ARG A 51 21.84 -12.37 -7.02
CA ARG A 51 20.89 -12.68 -8.11
C ARG A 51 19.95 -13.85 -7.78
N PHE A 52 20.50 -14.88 -7.15
CA PHE A 52 19.78 -16.13 -6.82
C PHE A 52 19.30 -16.20 -5.36
N SER A 53 19.40 -15.11 -4.59
CA SER A 53 18.93 -15.07 -3.20
C SER A 53 17.41 -15.18 -3.06
N HIS A 54 16.68 -14.75 -4.08
CA HIS A 54 15.23 -14.65 -4.06
C HIS A 54 14.60 -15.36 -5.26
N ILE A 55 13.64 -16.24 -5.01
CA ILE A 55 12.86 -16.92 -6.04
C ILE A 55 11.41 -16.51 -5.88
N ARG A 56 10.80 -16.05 -6.96
CA ARG A 56 9.35 -15.81 -7.04
C ARG A 56 8.74 -16.87 -7.96
N LEU A 57 7.67 -17.52 -7.50
CA LEU A 57 6.91 -18.51 -8.24
C LEU A 57 5.47 -18.03 -8.36
N GLU A 58 4.98 -17.94 -9.61
CA GLU A 58 3.63 -17.51 -9.91
C GLU A 58 2.79 -18.72 -10.32
N ILE A 59 2.00 -19.19 -9.39
CA ILE A 59 1.21 -20.40 -9.52
C ILE A 59 -0.10 -20.06 -10.21
N HIS A 60 -0.38 -20.82 -11.26
CA HIS A 60 -1.64 -20.79 -11.99
C HIS A 60 -2.24 -22.19 -12.05
N ASN A 61 -1.41 -23.19 -12.35
CA ASN A 61 -1.80 -24.59 -12.42
C ASN A 61 -0.63 -25.52 -12.12
N LYS A 62 -0.93 -26.81 -12.00
CA LYS A 62 0.03 -27.83 -11.54
C LYS A 62 1.15 -28.02 -12.57
N GLU A 63 0.85 -27.87 -13.85
CA GLU A 63 1.81 -27.95 -14.96
C GLU A 63 2.80 -26.79 -14.92
N LYS A 64 2.33 -25.55 -14.76
CA LYS A 64 3.17 -24.35 -14.65
C LYS A 64 4.08 -24.44 -13.42
N LEU A 65 3.55 -24.84 -12.27
CA LEU A 65 4.36 -25.06 -11.06
C LEU A 65 5.48 -26.07 -11.32
N ARG A 66 5.19 -27.21 -11.95
CA ARG A 66 6.20 -28.21 -12.31
C ARG A 66 7.22 -27.66 -13.32
N GLY A 67 6.78 -26.93 -14.33
CA GLY A 67 7.63 -26.28 -15.33
C GLY A 67 8.59 -25.27 -14.72
N ASP A 68 8.09 -24.38 -13.86
CA ASP A 68 8.88 -23.37 -13.17
C ASP A 68 9.88 -24.00 -12.19
N LEU A 69 9.47 -25.04 -11.45
CA LEU A 69 10.37 -25.80 -10.58
C LEU A 69 11.48 -26.50 -11.35
N HIS A 70 11.17 -27.06 -12.53
CA HIS A 70 12.16 -27.68 -13.39
C HIS A 70 13.14 -26.66 -13.96
N ARG A 71 12.63 -25.50 -14.39
CA ARG A 71 13.45 -24.36 -14.86
C ARG A 71 14.39 -23.88 -13.76
N TRP A 72 13.89 -23.64 -12.55
CA TRP A 72 14.72 -23.22 -11.42
C TRP A 72 15.71 -24.29 -11.00
N SER A 73 15.32 -25.57 -10.99
CA SER A 73 16.25 -26.67 -10.72
C SER A 73 17.41 -26.73 -11.72
N THR A 74 17.14 -26.45 -13.00
CA THR A 74 18.16 -26.41 -14.05
C THR A 74 19.09 -25.21 -13.89
N ILE A 75 18.52 -24.03 -13.58
CA ILE A 75 19.28 -22.79 -13.37
C ILE A 75 20.19 -22.91 -12.13
N LEU A 76 19.66 -23.46 -11.03
CA LEU A 76 20.37 -23.57 -9.76
C LEU A 76 21.35 -24.75 -9.71
N GLY A 77 21.07 -25.80 -10.49
CA GLY A 77 21.96 -26.96 -10.66
C GLY A 77 23.32 -26.58 -11.26
N ARG A 78 23.37 -25.54 -12.08
CA ARG A 78 24.62 -25.03 -12.65
C ARG A 78 25.46 -24.36 -11.56
N GLY A 79 26.50 -25.05 -11.06
CA GLY A 79 27.47 -24.49 -10.12
C GLY A 79 27.01 -24.43 -8.65
N ASN A 80 26.15 -25.36 -8.22
CA ASN A 80 25.70 -25.52 -6.83
C ASN A 80 25.10 -24.22 -6.23
N ARG A 81 24.23 -23.55 -6.99
CA ARG A 81 23.65 -22.25 -6.61
C ARG A 81 22.50 -22.34 -5.62
N PHE A 82 21.99 -23.54 -5.34
CA PHE A 82 20.93 -23.78 -4.36
C PHE A 82 21.24 -23.19 -2.97
N ARG A 83 22.52 -23.17 -2.58
CA ARG A 83 22.98 -22.60 -1.30
C ARG A 83 22.78 -21.09 -1.17
N HIS A 84 22.59 -20.37 -2.29
CA HIS A 84 22.44 -18.93 -2.29
C HIS A 84 21.00 -18.49 -2.09
N VAL A 85 20.03 -19.38 -2.32
CA VAL A 85 18.61 -19.09 -2.12
C VAL A 85 18.35 -18.87 -0.63
N ARG A 86 17.76 -17.72 -0.30
CA ARG A 86 17.39 -17.28 1.05
C ARG A 86 15.89 -17.10 1.17
N ARG A 87 15.23 -16.60 0.12
CA ARG A 87 13.81 -16.28 0.13
C ARG A 87 13.07 -16.92 -1.05
N VAL A 88 11.95 -17.55 -0.76
CA VAL A 88 11.02 -18.06 -1.77
C VAL A 88 9.67 -17.38 -1.55
N VAL A 89 9.12 -16.79 -2.61
CA VAL A 89 7.80 -16.15 -2.63
C VAL A 89 6.92 -16.94 -3.58
N VAL A 90 5.76 -17.33 -3.09
CA VAL A 90 4.76 -18.07 -3.85
C VAL A 90 3.51 -17.22 -3.95
N VAL A 91 3.08 -16.88 -5.17
CA VAL A 91 1.90 -16.05 -5.43
C VAL A 91 0.98 -16.75 -6.41
N GLY A 92 -0.33 -16.50 -6.33
CA GLY A 92 -1.30 -16.87 -7.35
C GLY A 92 -2.35 -17.85 -6.89
N ARG A 93 -2.77 -18.75 -7.79
CA ARG A 93 -3.84 -19.73 -7.55
C ARG A 93 -3.50 -21.08 -8.16
N MET A 94 -3.93 -22.16 -7.51
CA MET A 94 -3.86 -23.50 -8.08
C MET A 94 -5.21 -23.80 -8.73
N ASP A 95 -5.23 -24.21 -10.00
CA ASP A 95 -6.45 -24.70 -10.64
C ASP A 95 -7.12 -25.80 -9.78
N ASP A 96 -8.39 -25.57 -9.45
CA ASP A 96 -9.27 -26.55 -8.84
C ASP A 96 -10.27 -27.01 -9.91
N PRO A 97 -10.17 -28.27 -10.39
CA PRO A 97 -11.03 -28.78 -11.46
C PRO A 97 -12.51 -28.90 -11.07
N TYR A 98 -12.88 -28.62 -9.82
CA TYR A 98 -14.25 -28.76 -9.32
C TYR A 98 -14.87 -27.46 -8.77
N GLN A 99 -14.17 -26.31 -8.84
CA GLN A 99 -14.73 -24.99 -8.52
C GLN A 99 -15.11 -24.17 -9.76
N ALA A 100 -15.18 -24.80 -10.93
CA ALA A 100 -15.41 -24.11 -12.19
C ALA A 100 -16.81 -23.49 -12.34
N ASP A 101 -17.83 -23.93 -11.58
CA ASP A 101 -19.22 -23.55 -11.87
C ASP A 101 -19.89 -22.57 -10.87
N ASP A 102 -19.44 -22.44 -9.61
CA ASP A 102 -20.20 -21.68 -8.59
C ASP A 102 -19.63 -20.29 -8.21
N LEU A 103 -18.41 -19.93 -8.63
CA LEU A 103 -17.77 -18.65 -8.24
C LEU A 103 -17.72 -17.60 -9.35
N HIS A 104 -18.08 -17.96 -10.58
CA HIS A 104 -18.12 -17.01 -11.71
C HIS A 104 -19.27 -15.98 -11.60
N SER A 105 -20.25 -16.18 -10.72
CA SER A 105 -21.42 -15.32 -10.59
C SER A 105 -21.40 -14.37 -9.38
N ILE A 106 -20.53 -14.61 -8.38
CA ILE A 106 -20.47 -13.81 -7.14
C ILE A 106 -19.18 -12.98 -7.06
N ILE A 107 -18.12 -13.42 -7.74
CA ILE A 107 -16.92 -12.61 -7.93
C ILE A 107 -17.09 -11.91 -9.28
N GLY A 108 -17.48 -10.62 -9.24
CA GLY A 108 -17.39 -9.74 -10.40
C GLY A 108 -16.02 -9.89 -11.07
N PRO A 109 -15.91 -9.67 -12.40
CA PRO A 109 -14.79 -10.15 -13.20
C PRO A 109 -13.48 -9.84 -12.48
N VAL A 110 -12.78 -10.90 -12.07
CA VAL A 110 -11.40 -10.77 -11.63
C VAL A 110 -10.68 -10.21 -12.84
N VAL A 111 -10.44 -8.90 -12.83
CA VAL A 111 -9.49 -8.24 -13.74
C VAL A 111 -8.11 -8.73 -13.30
N MET A 112 -7.84 -10.01 -13.57
CA MET A 112 -6.47 -10.45 -13.80
C MET A 112 -6.14 -9.87 -15.17
N ASP A 113 -5.52 -8.70 -15.16
CA ASP A 113 -4.76 -8.19 -16.29
C ASP A 113 -3.68 -9.22 -16.67
N ASN A 114 -4.07 -10.24 -17.42
CA ASN A 114 -3.18 -10.92 -18.34
C ASN A 114 -3.32 -10.19 -19.67
N ASP A 115 -2.43 -9.23 -19.89
CA ASP A 115 -1.66 -9.09 -21.14
C ASP A 115 -0.96 -7.71 -21.19
N ASN A 116 0.16 -7.59 -20.48
CA ASN A 116 1.37 -6.87 -20.94
C ASN A 116 2.43 -6.90 -19.84
N ASP A 117 3.69 -6.86 -20.25
CA ASP A 117 4.92 -6.70 -19.47
C ASP A 117 4.93 -5.45 -18.56
N SER A 118 4.01 -5.37 -17.60
CA SER A 118 3.98 -4.36 -16.56
C SER A 118 4.52 -4.99 -15.30
N ASP A 119 5.84 -4.98 -15.19
CA ASP A 119 6.53 -5.02 -13.90
C ASP A 119 5.78 -4.11 -12.91
N SER A 120 5.04 -4.74 -11.99
CA SER A 120 4.40 -4.06 -10.87
C SER A 120 5.50 -3.62 -9.92
N ASP A 121 6.10 -2.47 -10.24
CA ASP A 121 7.09 -1.80 -9.42
C ASP A 121 6.43 -1.20 -8.19
N SER A 122 6.03 -2.07 -7.26
CA SER A 122 5.95 -1.75 -5.85
C SER A 122 7.36 -1.73 -5.24
N ASP A 123 8.27 -0.99 -5.87
CA ASP A 123 9.58 -0.66 -5.33
C ASP A 123 9.40 0.45 -4.29
N SER A 124 8.95 0.03 -3.11
CA SER A 124 9.26 0.69 -1.85
C SER A 124 10.47 -0.08 -1.30
N ASP A 125 11.68 0.41 -1.58
CA ASP A 125 12.94 -0.04 -0.97
C ASP A 125 13.00 0.32 0.54
N SER A 126 11.89 0.16 1.25
CA SER A 126 11.86 0.13 2.72
C SER A 126 11.96 -1.33 3.12
N ASP A 127 13.08 -1.72 3.72
CA ASP A 127 13.40 -3.03 4.32
C ASP A 127 12.44 -3.42 5.47
N SER A 128 11.14 -3.16 5.35
CA SER A 128 10.17 -3.23 6.44
C SER A 128 8.84 -3.82 5.95
N ASP A 129 8.69 -5.14 5.99
CA ASP A 129 7.41 -5.89 5.91
C ASP A 129 6.45 -5.63 4.72
N SER A 130 6.78 -4.77 3.74
CA SER A 130 5.83 -4.31 2.71
C SER A 130 5.67 -5.27 1.52
N ASP A 131 6.43 -6.36 1.46
CA ASP A 131 6.45 -7.26 0.30
C ASP A 131 5.35 -8.33 0.26
N MET A 132 4.47 -8.39 1.26
CA MET A 132 3.30 -9.26 1.14
C MET A 132 2.28 -8.56 0.24
N GLU A 133 2.17 -9.01 -1.00
CA GLU A 133 1.13 -8.55 -1.92
C GLU A 133 -0.26 -8.81 -1.33
N SER A 134 -1.17 -7.85 -1.50
CA SER A 134 -2.57 -8.04 -1.13
C SER A 134 -3.19 -8.95 -2.19
N VAL A 135 -3.45 -10.19 -1.82
CA VAL A 135 -4.15 -11.15 -2.67
C VAL A 135 -5.61 -11.12 -2.25
N ASP A 136 -6.50 -10.87 -3.19
CA ASP A 136 -7.92 -10.98 -2.91
C ASP A 136 -8.30 -12.47 -2.82
N PHE A 137 -8.80 -12.88 -1.65
CA PHE A 137 -9.22 -14.24 -1.37
C PHE A 137 -10.47 -14.23 -0.50
N ASN A 138 -11.30 -15.27 -0.63
CA ASN A 138 -12.46 -15.51 0.22
C ASN A 138 -11.99 -16.24 1.50
N PRO A 139 -12.03 -15.59 2.69
CA PRO A 139 -11.58 -16.22 3.93
C PRO A 139 -12.54 -17.32 4.39
N GLY A 140 -13.84 -17.20 4.10
CA GLY A 140 -14.88 -18.20 4.34
C GLY A 140 -15.00 -19.29 3.27
N GLY A 141 -13.98 -19.50 2.44
CA GLY A 141 -14.00 -20.59 1.44
C GLY A 141 -14.26 -21.98 2.06
N PRO A 142 -14.74 -22.96 1.28
CA PRO A 142 -15.06 -24.29 1.82
C PRO A 142 -13.82 -24.99 2.37
N THR A 143 -14.02 -25.82 3.40
CA THR A 143 -13.01 -26.77 3.87
C THR A 143 -12.77 -27.83 2.78
N LEU A 144 -11.51 -28.22 2.59
CA LEU A 144 -11.17 -29.19 1.56
C LEU A 144 -11.62 -30.60 1.97
N SER A 145 -12.31 -31.29 1.06
CA SER A 145 -12.62 -32.71 1.22
C SER A 145 -11.33 -33.53 1.30
N PRO A 146 -11.34 -34.74 1.91
CA PRO A 146 -10.16 -35.60 1.94
C PRO A 146 -9.57 -35.91 0.56
N GLU A 147 -10.41 -36.00 -0.47
CA GLU A 147 -9.98 -36.20 -1.86
C GLU A 147 -9.27 -34.96 -2.42
N HIS A 148 -9.82 -33.77 -2.19
CA HIS A 148 -9.18 -32.51 -2.59
C HIS A 148 -7.87 -32.27 -1.86
N LYS A 149 -7.77 -32.64 -0.58
CA LYS A 149 -6.49 -32.61 0.16
C LYS A 149 -5.43 -33.51 -0.45
N ARG A 150 -5.81 -34.72 -0.92
CA ARG A 150 -4.89 -35.61 -1.63
C ARG A 150 -4.43 -35.02 -2.96
N ALA A 151 -5.36 -34.48 -3.75
CA ALA A 151 -5.03 -33.82 -5.01
C ALA A 151 -4.10 -32.61 -4.80
N GLN A 152 -4.37 -31.79 -3.78
CA GLN A 152 -3.51 -30.67 -3.39
C GLN A 152 -2.14 -31.18 -2.95
N HIS A 153 -2.07 -32.22 -2.12
CA HIS A 153 -0.82 -32.82 -1.71
C HIS A 153 0.03 -33.27 -2.92
N GLU A 154 -0.57 -33.96 -3.89
CA GLU A 154 0.11 -34.42 -5.12
C GLU A 154 0.60 -33.26 -6.01
N ALA A 155 -0.19 -32.19 -6.13
CA ALA A 155 0.18 -31.01 -6.90
C ALA A 155 1.38 -30.27 -6.29
N TRP A 156 1.43 -30.19 -4.95
CA TRP A 156 2.45 -29.42 -4.22
C TRP A 156 3.65 -30.24 -3.76
N LEU A 157 3.61 -31.58 -3.83
CA LEU A 157 4.72 -32.45 -3.46
C LEU A 157 6.05 -32.10 -4.19
N PRO A 158 6.06 -31.78 -5.50
CA PRO A 158 7.29 -31.34 -6.18
C PRO A 158 7.89 -30.06 -5.57
N PHE A 159 7.03 -29.14 -5.11
CA PHE A 159 7.48 -27.92 -4.43
C PHE A 159 8.06 -28.23 -3.05
N ALA A 160 7.41 -29.10 -2.27
CA ALA A 160 7.93 -29.55 -0.98
C ALA A 160 9.32 -30.21 -1.12
N GLN A 161 9.52 -31.06 -2.14
CA GLN A 161 10.82 -31.65 -2.45
C GLN A 161 11.86 -30.61 -2.89
N PHE A 162 11.44 -29.60 -3.66
CA PHE A 162 12.30 -28.50 -4.05
C PHE A 162 12.81 -27.70 -2.83
N LEU A 163 11.94 -27.42 -1.85
CA LEU A 163 12.34 -26.75 -0.61
C LEU A 163 13.43 -27.53 0.15
N GLY A 164 13.35 -28.87 0.17
CA GLY A 164 14.38 -29.72 0.79
C GLY A 164 15.77 -29.57 0.16
N ARG A 165 15.87 -29.05 -1.08
CA ARG A 165 17.15 -28.81 -1.78
C ARG A 165 17.75 -27.43 -1.53
N LEU A 166 17.10 -26.57 -0.74
CA LEU A 166 17.50 -25.17 -0.50
C LEU A 166 18.13 -25.00 0.90
N PRO A 167 19.38 -25.41 1.14
CA PRO A 167 19.95 -25.52 2.49
C PRO A 167 20.08 -24.19 3.25
N GLY A 168 19.93 -23.06 2.57
CA GLY A 168 20.02 -21.75 3.19
C GLY A 168 18.72 -20.96 3.15
N LEU A 169 17.57 -21.61 2.98
CA LEU A 169 16.28 -20.94 3.05
C LEU A 169 16.09 -20.29 4.44
N THR A 170 15.76 -19.00 4.44
CA THR A 170 15.45 -18.21 5.64
C THR A 170 13.99 -17.77 5.66
N ASP A 171 13.39 -17.53 4.49
CA ASP A 171 12.07 -16.95 4.35
C ASP A 171 11.24 -17.68 3.30
N LEU A 172 10.06 -18.12 3.70
CA LEU A 172 9.02 -18.59 2.79
C LEU A 172 7.82 -17.64 2.91
N VAL A 173 7.53 -16.91 1.84
CA VAL A 173 6.34 -16.05 1.74
C VAL A 173 5.30 -16.80 0.91
N TYR A 174 4.16 -17.07 1.54
CA TYR A 174 3.07 -17.80 0.94
C TYR A 174 1.86 -16.88 0.75
N SER A 175 1.61 -16.53 -0.50
CA SER A 175 0.58 -15.60 -0.97
C SER A 175 -0.29 -16.25 -2.06
N CYS A 176 -0.64 -17.51 -1.88
CA CYS A 176 -1.58 -18.22 -2.73
C CYS A 176 -2.99 -18.15 -2.14
N ILE A 177 -4.04 -18.09 -2.96
CA ILE A 177 -5.44 -18.03 -2.50
C ILE A 177 -5.86 -19.26 -1.66
N HIS A 178 -5.18 -20.39 -1.87
CA HIS A 178 -5.47 -21.64 -1.18
C HIS A 178 -4.60 -21.80 0.06
N GLN A 179 -5.10 -22.47 1.09
CA GLN A 179 -4.36 -22.71 2.34
C GLN A 179 -3.01 -23.39 2.10
N VAL A 180 -2.07 -23.14 3.00
CA VAL A 180 -0.73 -23.74 2.96
C VAL A 180 -0.86 -25.27 3.01
N PRO A 181 -0.42 -26.01 1.98
CA PRO A 181 -0.55 -27.47 1.98
C PRO A 181 0.28 -28.12 3.08
N ALA A 182 -0.25 -29.18 3.69
CA ALA A 182 0.43 -29.90 4.79
C ALA A 182 1.83 -30.41 4.40
N CYS A 183 2.04 -30.83 3.14
CA CYS A 183 3.34 -31.28 2.64
C CYS A 183 4.39 -30.17 2.61
N VAL A 184 3.99 -28.94 2.28
CA VAL A 184 4.87 -27.77 2.27
C VAL A 184 5.26 -27.39 3.70
N LEU A 185 4.29 -27.39 4.61
CA LEU A 185 4.52 -27.12 6.02
C LEU A 185 5.45 -28.17 6.65
N SER A 186 5.20 -29.45 6.37
CA SER A 186 6.02 -30.57 6.86
C SER A 186 7.46 -30.49 6.32
N ALA A 187 7.64 -30.18 5.04
CA ALA A 187 8.96 -30.00 4.45
C ALA A 187 9.72 -28.83 5.08
N LEU A 188 9.02 -27.74 5.43
CA LEU A 188 9.62 -26.61 6.12
C LEU A 188 10.07 -27.00 7.54
N HIS A 189 9.24 -27.71 8.30
CA HIS A 189 9.60 -28.18 9.64
C HIS A 189 10.77 -29.17 9.61
N GLN A 190 10.80 -30.07 8.63
CA GLN A 190 11.83 -31.10 8.51
C GLN A 190 13.17 -30.54 8.06
N HIS A 191 13.19 -29.71 7.02
CA HIS A 191 14.43 -29.25 6.39
C HIS A 191 14.89 -27.88 6.90
N HIS A 192 13.95 -27.02 7.32
CA HIS A 192 14.21 -25.62 7.64
C HIS A 192 13.49 -25.15 8.92
N PRO A 193 13.68 -25.81 10.09
CA PRO A 193 12.95 -25.48 11.32
C PRO A 193 13.20 -24.05 11.85
N LYS A 194 14.26 -23.38 11.36
CA LYS A 194 14.60 -22.00 11.71
C LYS A 194 14.09 -20.96 10.69
N SER A 195 13.50 -21.39 9.58
CA SER A 195 12.92 -20.48 8.58
C SER A 195 11.73 -19.70 9.14
N ARG A 196 11.48 -18.54 8.52
CA ARG A 196 10.33 -17.67 8.78
C ARG A 196 9.28 -17.92 7.70
N LEU A 197 8.10 -18.37 8.13
CA LEU A 197 6.92 -18.53 7.29
C LEU A 197 6.06 -17.27 7.41
N HIS A 198 5.81 -16.63 6.27
CA HIS A 198 4.93 -15.48 6.15
C HIS A 198 3.70 -15.91 5.35
N VAL A 199 2.50 -15.75 5.91
CA VAL A 199 1.25 -16.21 5.28
C VAL A 199 0.35 -15.01 5.03
N SER A 200 0.09 -14.68 3.76
CA SER A 200 -0.71 -13.49 3.41
C SER A 200 -2.21 -13.74 3.29
N THR A 201 -2.62 -15.00 3.18
CA THR A 201 -3.99 -15.49 2.98
C THR A 201 -4.43 -16.39 4.13
N PHE A 202 -4.01 -16.05 5.35
CA PHE A 202 -4.32 -16.85 6.52
C PHE A 202 -5.83 -16.84 6.78
N SER A 203 -6.42 -18.03 6.93
CA SER A 203 -7.80 -18.24 7.38
C SER A 203 -7.95 -19.70 7.82
N LEU A 204 -8.59 -19.91 8.97
CA LEU A 204 -8.98 -21.22 9.48
C LEU A 204 -10.43 -21.48 9.03
N ARG A 205 -10.57 -22.17 7.90
CA ARG A 205 -11.87 -22.40 7.24
C ARG A 205 -12.77 -23.31 8.06
N SER A 206 -12.20 -24.19 8.88
CA SER A 206 -12.98 -25.05 9.80
C SER A 206 -13.64 -24.28 10.95
N LEU A 207 -13.24 -23.01 11.18
CA LEU A 207 -13.83 -22.15 12.19
C LEU A 207 -15.01 -21.30 11.68
N TYR A 208 -15.41 -21.50 10.43
CA TYR A 208 -16.67 -20.99 9.91
C TYR A 208 -17.77 -22.03 10.18
N GLN A 209 -18.72 -21.68 11.04
CA GLN A 209 -19.71 -22.61 11.57
C GLN A 209 -21.13 -22.09 11.39
N GLU A 210 -22.03 -22.97 10.97
CA GLU A 210 -23.45 -22.66 10.88
C GLU A 210 -24.05 -22.47 12.27
N SER A 211 -25.11 -21.66 12.36
CA SER A 211 -25.81 -21.35 13.62
C SER A 211 -26.36 -22.61 14.32
N ASP A 212 -26.79 -23.61 13.56
CA ASP A 212 -27.32 -24.88 14.06
C ASP A 212 -26.22 -25.90 14.44
N GLN A 213 -24.98 -25.67 14.00
CA GLN A 213 -23.84 -26.59 14.17
C GLN A 213 -22.70 -25.99 15.00
N LEU A 214 -22.97 -24.92 15.75
CA LEU A 214 -21.98 -24.26 16.61
C LEU A 214 -21.28 -25.25 17.54
N HIS A 215 -19.94 -25.19 17.53
CA HIS A 215 -19.03 -26.00 18.33
C HIS A 215 -19.12 -27.52 18.12
N GLN A 216 -19.80 -27.99 17.06
CA GLN A 216 -19.86 -29.42 16.74
C GLN A 216 -18.62 -29.88 15.95
N ASN A 217 -18.05 -28.98 15.14
CA ASN A 217 -16.85 -29.25 14.36
C ASN A 217 -15.60 -28.73 15.09
N ASP A 218 -14.59 -29.60 15.24
CA ASP A 218 -13.26 -29.23 15.72
C ASP A 218 -12.41 -28.63 14.59
N ILE A 219 -11.32 -27.97 14.95
CA ILE A 219 -10.37 -27.42 14.00
C ILE A 219 -9.76 -28.53 13.12
N ASP A 220 -9.66 -28.25 11.82
CA ASP A 220 -9.00 -29.15 10.88
C ASP A 220 -7.55 -29.43 11.30
N PRO A 221 -7.07 -30.69 11.22
CA PRO A 221 -5.71 -31.03 11.65
C PRO A 221 -4.60 -30.23 10.94
N ASP A 222 -4.76 -29.92 9.66
CA ASP A 222 -3.75 -29.20 8.88
C ASP A 222 -3.75 -27.71 9.25
N GLU A 223 -4.94 -27.15 9.51
CA GLU A 223 -5.11 -25.78 10.01
C GLU A 223 -4.54 -25.62 11.42
N PHE A 224 -4.76 -26.60 12.31
CA PHE A 224 -4.17 -26.61 13.64
C PHE A 224 -2.63 -26.69 13.58
N ALA A 225 -2.08 -27.51 12.68
CA ALA A 225 -0.64 -27.59 12.46
C ALA A 225 -0.05 -26.27 11.94
N LEU A 226 -0.77 -25.54 11.09
CA LEU A 226 -0.38 -24.20 10.65
C LEU A 226 -0.41 -23.20 11.81
N ALA A 227 -1.50 -23.17 12.58
CA ALA A 227 -1.70 -22.29 13.73
C ALA A 227 -0.65 -22.47 14.84
N THR A 228 -0.11 -23.69 14.98
CA THR A 228 0.90 -24.07 15.98
C THR A 228 2.31 -24.19 15.40
N SER A 229 2.52 -23.73 14.16
CA SER A 229 3.80 -23.88 13.47
C SER A 229 4.89 -23.02 14.14
N PRO A 230 6.04 -23.61 14.54
CA PRO A 230 7.16 -22.85 15.12
C PRO A 230 7.87 -21.95 14.11
N CYS A 231 7.63 -22.17 12.81
CA CYS A 231 8.16 -21.34 11.73
C CYS A 231 7.29 -20.12 11.44
N LEU A 232 6.05 -20.06 11.93
CA LEU A 232 5.11 -18.97 11.65
C LEU A 232 5.64 -17.65 12.23
N TYR A 233 5.83 -16.67 11.36
CA TYR A 233 6.53 -15.42 11.69
C TYR A 233 5.70 -14.17 11.36
N SER A 234 4.94 -14.20 10.27
CA SER A 234 4.04 -13.11 9.86
C SER A 234 2.70 -13.67 9.39
N ILE A 235 1.61 -13.06 9.85
CA ILE A 235 0.24 -13.38 9.47
C ILE A 235 -0.42 -12.13 8.92
N ARG A 236 -1.03 -12.26 7.74
CA ARG A 236 -2.07 -11.35 7.27
C ARG A 236 -3.35 -12.16 7.10
N THR A 237 -4.42 -11.67 7.70
CA THR A 237 -5.76 -12.27 7.59
C THR A 237 -6.78 -11.19 7.30
N LYS A 238 -7.80 -11.57 6.53
CA LYS A 238 -9.09 -10.89 6.58
C LYS A 238 -9.88 -11.53 7.71
N TYR A 239 -10.69 -10.77 8.43
CA TYR A 239 -11.65 -11.35 9.35
C TYR A 239 -12.97 -10.62 9.26
N GLU A 240 -14.01 -11.37 9.55
CA GLU A 240 -15.40 -10.94 9.59
C GLU A 240 -16.04 -11.73 10.73
N PRO A 241 -16.95 -11.15 11.52
CA PRO A 241 -17.68 -11.89 12.56
C PRO A 241 -18.57 -12.99 11.96
N TYR A 242 -19.09 -12.73 10.77
CA TYR A 242 -19.91 -13.63 9.97
C TYR A 242 -19.46 -13.57 8.52
N ASP A 243 -19.57 -14.67 7.77
CA ASP A 243 -19.29 -14.64 6.34
C ASP A 243 -20.50 -14.23 5.49
N VAL A 244 -20.31 -14.19 4.16
CA VAL A 244 -21.37 -13.88 3.19
C VAL A 244 -22.57 -14.85 3.23
N TYR A 245 -22.39 -16.02 3.84
CA TYR A 245 -23.42 -17.04 4.05
C TYR A 245 -24.01 -16.99 5.47
N ALA A 246 -23.69 -15.95 6.25
CA ALA A 246 -24.10 -15.75 7.64
C ALA A 246 -23.58 -16.82 8.62
N ARG A 247 -22.50 -17.54 8.27
CA ARG A 247 -21.82 -18.48 9.18
C ARG A 247 -20.97 -17.73 10.19
N TYR A 248 -20.96 -18.18 11.44
CA TYR A 248 -20.12 -17.65 12.50
C TYR A 248 -18.65 -17.89 12.19
N SER A 249 -17.84 -16.85 12.23
CA SER A 249 -16.39 -16.95 12.07
C SER A 249 -15.71 -16.76 13.42
N PHE A 250 -14.94 -17.76 13.88
CA PHE A 250 -14.17 -17.68 15.12
C PHE A 250 -12.67 -17.39 14.89
N ASN A 251 -12.31 -16.89 13.71
CA ASN A 251 -10.92 -16.67 13.31
C ASN A 251 -10.22 -15.62 14.18
N LEU A 252 -10.91 -14.55 14.57
CA LEU A 252 -10.32 -13.49 15.40
C LEU A 252 -9.99 -14.00 16.81
N GLU A 253 -10.90 -14.76 17.42
CA GLU A 253 -10.68 -15.38 18.72
C GLU A 253 -9.58 -16.43 18.68
N ALA A 254 -9.53 -17.23 17.61
CA ALA A 254 -8.46 -18.20 17.40
C ALA A 254 -7.09 -17.54 17.24
N LEU A 255 -7.00 -16.43 16.49
CA LEU A 255 -5.76 -15.65 16.37
C LEU A 255 -5.34 -15.05 17.71
N ALA A 256 -6.29 -14.47 18.45
CA ALA A 256 -6.05 -13.97 19.79
C ALA A 256 -5.50 -15.06 20.71
N HIS A 257 -6.06 -16.27 20.64
CA HIS A 257 -5.56 -17.41 21.38
C HIS A 257 -4.17 -17.84 20.92
N ILE A 258 -3.91 -18.00 19.62
CA ILE A 258 -2.58 -18.36 19.07
C ILE A 258 -1.49 -17.42 19.57
N VAL A 259 -1.80 -16.12 19.60
CA VAL A 259 -0.90 -15.07 20.09
C VAL A 259 -0.67 -15.22 21.59
N MET A 260 -1.73 -15.38 22.39
CA MET A 260 -1.63 -15.49 23.86
C MET A 260 -1.02 -16.80 24.37
N SER A 261 -1.35 -17.93 23.75
CA SER A 261 -0.98 -19.27 24.23
C SER A 261 0.47 -19.64 23.88
N GLY A 262 1.19 -18.78 23.16
CA GLY A 262 2.54 -19.06 22.70
C GLY A 262 2.62 -20.19 21.66
N CYS A 263 1.50 -20.55 21.03
CA CYS A 263 1.43 -21.61 20.01
C CYS A 263 2.34 -21.33 18.80
N ALA A 264 2.55 -20.05 18.49
CA ALA A 264 3.50 -19.58 17.48
C ALA A 264 4.54 -18.66 18.14
N PRO A 265 5.60 -19.20 18.78
CA PRO A 265 6.50 -18.42 19.64
C PRO A 265 7.37 -17.41 18.87
N ARG A 266 7.45 -17.56 17.54
CA ARG A 266 8.23 -16.69 16.64
C ARG A 266 7.37 -15.70 15.88
N LEU A 267 6.06 -15.65 16.11
CA LEU A 267 5.18 -14.68 15.48
C LEU A 267 5.56 -13.27 15.93
N ARG A 268 5.92 -12.41 14.98
CA ARG A 268 6.32 -11.02 15.23
C ARG A 268 5.42 -10.01 14.51
N HIS A 269 4.78 -10.40 13.41
CA HIS A 269 4.02 -9.48 12.58
C HIS A 269 2.59 -9.98 12.41
N LEU A 270 1.62 -9.14 12.77
CA LEU A 270 0.21 -9.42 12.64
C LEU A 270 -0.49 -8.27 11.90
N ARG A 271 -1.15 -8.59 10.79
CA ARG A 271 -2.01 -7.67 10.05
C ARG A 271 -3.42 -8.23 9.95
N LEU A 272 -4.36 -7.50 10.51
CA LEU A 272 -5.79 -7.81 10.50
C LEU A 272 -6.51 -6.79 9.64
N HIS A 273 -7.36 -7.29 8.75
CA HIS A 273 -8.24 -6.48 7.95
C HIS A 273 -9.68 -6.93 8.17
N GLU A 274 -10.49 -6.08 8.78
CA GLU A 274 -11.92 -6.29 8.90
C GLU A 274 -12.56 -6.11 7.52
N THR A 275 -13.39 -7.06 7.15
CA THR A 275 -14.21 -6.98 5.95
C THR A 275 -15.68 -6.97 6.34
N LEU A 276 -16.47 -6.09 5.72
CA LEU A 276 -17.92 -6.12 5.85
C LEU A 276 -18.50 -7.20 4.91
N PRO A 277 -19.17 -8.23 5.45
CA PRO A 277 -19.73 -9.34 4.67
C PRO A 277 -21.00 -8.95 3.87
N GLY A 278 -21.04 -7.79 3.21
CA GLY A 278 -22.24 -7.32 2.50
C GLY A 278 -23.43 -7.04 3.44
N ASN A 279 -24.66 -7.11 2.91
CA ASN A 279 -25.88 -6.68 3.61
C ASN A 279 -27.10 -7.61 3.41
N SER A 280 -26.87 -8.93 3.32
CA SER A 280 -27.97 -9.89 3.18
C SER A 280 -28.88 -9.91 4.43
N ILE A 281 -30.15 -10.26 4.27
CA ILE A 281 -31.12 -10.30 5.38
C ILE A 281 -30.65 -11.26 6.48
N SER A 282 -30.20 -12.45 6.11
CA SER A 282 -29.68 -13.46 7.05
C SER A 282 -28.47 -12.95 7.85
N LEU A 283 -27.62 -12.15 7.22
CA LEU A 283 -26.49 -11.52 7.90
C LEU A 283 -26.93 -10.41 8.86
N VAL A 284 -27.91 -9.58 8.48
CA VAL A 284 -28.48 -8.55 9.36
C VAL A 284 -29.09 -9.20 10.60
N GLU A 285 -29.83 -10.29 10.42
CA GLU A 285 -30.39 -11.08 11.53
C GLU A 285 -29.28 -11.67 12.41
N ALA A 286 -28.23 -12.25 11.82
CA ALA A 286 -27.09 -12.78 12.56
C ALA A 286 -26.33 -11.70 13.35
N ASN A 287 -26.16 -10.51 12.78
CA ASN A 287 -25.52 -9.36 13.43
C ASN A 287 -26.32 -8.85 14.64
N TRP A 288 -27.65 -8.97 14.63
CA TRP A 288 -28.50 -8.60 15.76
C TRP A 288 -28.62 -9.68 16.82
N ALA A 289 -28.29 -10.93 16.49
CA ALA A 289 -28.28 -12.02 17.45
C ALA A 289 -27.05 -11.90 18.40
N PRO A 290 -27.21 -12.18 19.70
CA PRO A 290 -26.08 -12.24 20.60
C PRO A 290 -25.14 -13.38 20.20
N ARG A 291 -23.87 -13.05 19.94
CA ARG A 291 -22.87 -14.02 19.49
C ARG A 291 -22.41 -14.92 20.64
N GLU A 292 -22.44 -16.23 20.44
CA GLU A 292 -21.90 -17.17 21.41
C GLU A 292 -20.37 -17.05 21.50
N PRO A 293 -19.78 -17.17 22.71
CA PRO A 293 -18.35 -17.09 22.88
C PRO A 293 -17.64 -18.32 22.30
N TRP A 294 -16.50 -18.11 21.65
CA TRP A 294 -15.69 -19.21 21.16
C TRP A 294 -15.17 -20.10 22.31
N LYS A 295 -15.36 -21.43 22.19
CA LYS A 295 -14.96 -22.41 23.22
C LYS A 295 -13.48 -22.83 23.17
N GLY A 296 -12.68 -22.20 22.31
CA GLY A 296 -11.28 -22.55 22.10
C GLY A 296 -11.08 -23.76 21.19
N PHE A 297 -9.82 -24.19 21.03
CA PHE A 297 -9.51 -25.42 20.30
C PHE A 297 -9.95 -26.63 21.13
N LEU A 298 -10.97 -27.37 20.67
CA LEU A 298 -11.52 -28.52 21.40
C LEU A 298 -10.49 -29.66 21.55
N ARG A 299 -9.47 -29.70 20.69
CA ARG A 299 -8.33 -30.62 20.76
C ARG A 299 -7.32 -30.38 21.90
N ALA A 300 -7.56 -29.42 22.78
CA ALA A 300 -6.83 -29.31 24.03
C ALA A 300 -7.31 -30.40 25.05
N SER A 301 -6.80 -31.64 24.86
CA SER A 301 -6.58 -32.73 25.83
C SER A 301 -7.41 -34.03 25.69
N PRO A 302 -6.73 -35.21 25.71
CA PRO A 302 -7.19 -36.36 26.50
C PRO A 302 -6.29 -36.68 27.72
N ASN A 303 -5.25 -35.90 28.01
CA ASN A 303 -4.43 -36.04 29.21
C ASN A 303 -4.31 -34.71 29.95
N PRO A 304 -5.16 -34.41 30.95
CA PRO A 304 -4.76 -33.48 31.99
C PRO A 304 -3.48 -34.07 32.63
N PRO A 305 -2.37 -33.32 32.77
CA PRO A 305 -1.29 -33.76 33.64
C PRO A 305 -1.91 -33.98 35.01
N ALA A 306 -1.89 -35.24 35.46
CA ALA A 306 -2.40 -35.61 36.75
C ALA A 306 -1.81 -34.67 37.80
N SER A 307 -2.71 -34.02 38.53
CA SER A 307 -2.54 -33.56 39.91
C SER A 307 -1.10 -33.43 40.38
N ASN A 308 -0.55 -32.22 40.35
CA ASN A 308 0.42 -31.79 41.36
C ASN A 308 0.05 -30.38 41.81
N SER A 309 -0.65 -30.33 42.95
CA SER A 309 -0.75 -29.22 43.91
C SER A 309 -1.23 -27.81 43.44
N PRO A 310 -2.23 -27.22 44.11
CA PRO A 310 -2.68 -25.85 43.87
C PRO A 310 -1.75 -24.85 44.57
N GLN A 311 -0.51 -24.73 44.09
CA GLN A 311 0.44 -23.72 44.59
C GLN A 311 1.65 -23.58 43.65
N GLN A 312 1.39 -23.24 42.38
CA GLN A 312 2.38 -22.55 41.56
C GLN A 312 1.76 -21.24 41.11
N SER A 313 2.29 -20.17 41.69
CA SER A 313 2.26 -18.78 41.23
C SER A 313 1.48 -18.55 39.94
N ARG A 314 0.31 -17.92 40.06
CA ARG A 314 -0.40 -17.24 38.97
C ARG A 314 0.48 -16.09 38.47
N THR A 315 1.54 -16.39 37.74
CA THR A 315 2.15 -15.42 36.85
C THR A 315 1.16 -15.23 35.72
N ALA A 316 0.73 -13.98 35.50
CA ALA A 316 -0.08 -13.64 34.33
C ALA A 316 0.58 -14.26 33.07
N PRO A 317 -0.20 -14.79 32.10
CA PRO A 317 0.38 -15.29 30.86
C PRO A 317 1.28 -14.20 30.28
N GLU A 318 2.54 -14.55 30.01
CA GLU A 318 3.51 -13.61 29.46
C GLU A 318 2.95 -13.09 28.14
N ARG A 319 2.65 -11.78 28.05
CA ARG A 319 2.02 -11.19 26.87
C ARG A 319 2.87 -11.46 25.63
N ALA A 320 2.21 -11.68 24.50
CA ALA A 320 2.92 -11.90 23.26
C ALA A 320 3.76 -10.69 22.87
N ARG A 321 4.96 -10.93 22.35
CA ARG A 321 5.89 -9.86 21.91
C ARG A 321 5.84 -9.71 20.39
N LEU A 322 4.84 -8.99 19.91
CA LEU A 322 4.75 -8.59 18.50
C LEU A 322 5.63 -7.35 18.26
N GLU A 323 6.22 -7.29 17.07
CA GLU A 323 6.98 -6.13 16.59
C GLU A 323 6.13 -5.26 15.66
N THR A 324 5.20 -5.87 14.90
CA THR A 324 4.28 -5.15 14.00
C THR A 324 2.84 -5.57 14.30
N LEU A 325 1.98 -4.59 14.53
CA LEU A 325 0.53 -4.78 14.65
C LEU A 325 -0.17 -3.79 13.73
N VAL A 326 -0.90 -4.31 12.74
CA VAL A 326 -1.70 -3.52 11.81
C VAL A 326 -3.16 -3.95 11.92
N LEU A 327 -4.03 -3.01 12.24
CA LEU A 327 -5.47 -3.19 12.39
C LEU A 327 -6.14 -2.24 11.41
N SER A 328 -7.03 -2.76 10.55
CA SER A 328 -7.63 -1.98 9.48
C SER A 328 -9.04 -2.49 9.18
N GLY A 329 -9.89 -1.63 8.60
CA GLY A 329 -11.25 -1.98 8.18
C GLY A 329 -12.29 -1.07 8.84
N ASP A 330 -13.56 -1.43 8.71
CA ASP A 330 -14.67 -0.53 9.06
C ASP A 330 -15.13 -0.63 10.53
N GLY A 331 -14.54 -1.52 11.33
CA GLY A 331 -14.95 -1.78 12.71
C GLY A 331 -14.49 -0.74 13.74
N ASP A 332 -14.91 -0.97 14.99
CA ASP A 332 -14.63 -0.09 16.13
C ASP A 332 -13.18 -0.24 16.60
N GLY A 333 -12.39 0.82 16.43
CA GLY A 333 -11.02 0.88 16.92
C GLY A 333 -10.88 0.71 18.42
N LEU A 334 -11.88 1.07 19.23
CA LEU A 334 -11.82 0.86 20.68
C LEU A 334 -11.79 -0.63 21.01
N TYR A 335 -12.72 -1.41 20.45
CA TYR A 335 -12.76 -2.86 20.61
C TYR A 335 -11.40 -3.49 20.30
N HIS A 336 -10.76 -3.06 19.22
CA HIS A 336 -9.44 -3.51 18.84
C HIS A 336 -8.34 -3.14 19.83
N VAL A 337 -8.29 -1.88 20.24
CA VAL A 337 -7.28 -1.40 21.20
C VAL A 337 -7.40 -2.17 22.51
N GLU A 338 -8.60 -2.31 23.07
CA GLU A 338 -8.82 -3.05 24.32
C GLU A 338 -8.49 -4.54 24.18
N THR A 339 -8.91 -5.13 23.06
CA THR A 339 -8.65 -6.53 22.74
C THR A 339 -7.16 -6.81 22.67
N TRP A 340 -6.39 -6.02 21.91
CA TRP A 340 -4.98 -6.31 21.67
C TRP A 340 -4.07 -5.80 22.79
N ALA A 341 -4.42 -4.73 23.49
CA ALA A 341 -3.65 -4.24 24.64
C ALA A 341 -3.61 -5.25 25.80
N CYS A 342 -4.66 -6.06 25.95
CA CYS A 342 -4.69 -7.13 26.95
C CYS A 342 -3.82 -8.34 26.58
N ARG A 343 -3.54 -8.54 25.28
CA ARG A 343 -2.99 -9.79 24.73
C ARG A 343 -1.54 -9.67 24.26
N THR A 344 -1.13 -8.47 23.91
CA THR A 344 0.18 -8.16 23.35
C THR A 344 0.90 -7.14 24.23
N ASP A 345 2.21 -7.30 24.37
CA ASP A 345 3.07 -6.29 24.97
C ASP A 345 3.33 -5.17 23.95
N PHE A 346 2.63 -4.05 24.09
CA PHE A 346 2.80 -2.88 23.21
C PHE A 346 4.20 -2.27 23.33
N GLY A 347 4.93 -2.51 24.43
CA GLY A 347 6.29 -2.03 24.61
C GLY A 347 7.27 -2.62 23.61
N ALA A 348 6.98 -3.82 23.08
CA ALA A 348 7.77 -4.49 22.05
C ALA A 348 7.45 -4.03 20.62
N LEU A 349 6.34 -3.30 20.41
CA LEU A 349 5.91 -2.86 19.08
C LEU A 349 6.87 -1.82 18.52
N LYS A 350 7.35 -2.07 17.30
CA LYS A 350 8.13 -1.12 16.48
C LYS A 350 7.23 -0.41 15.47
N ARG A 351 6.20 -1.09 14.96
CA ARG A 351 5.20 -0.54 14.03
C ARG A 351 3.80 -0.82 14.56
N PHE A 352 3.02 0.23 14.70
CA PHE A 352 1.60 0.16 15.05
C PHE A 352 0.79 0.94 14.02
N GLU A 353 -0.16 0.29 13.37
CA GLU A 353 -1.06 0.94 12.40
C GLU A 353 -2.51 0.64 12.79
N LEU A 354 -3.30 1.71 12.97
CA LEU A 354 -4.72 1.65 13.28
C LEU A 354 -5.49 2.42 12.19
N TYR A 355 -5.93 1.69 11.16
CA TYR A 355 -6.68 2.19 10.01
C TYR A 355 -8.16 1.79 10.08
N CYS A 356 -8.76 1.96 11.25
CA CYS A 356 -10.19 1.79 11.47
C CYS A 356 -10.79 3.09 12.02
N GLY A 357 -12.12 3.16 12.10
CA GLY A 357 -12.78 4.26 12.78
C GLY A 357 -12.38 4.30 14.26
N VAL A 358 -12.16 5.49 14.81
CA VAL A 358 -11.77 5.67 16.21
C VAL A 358 -12.75 6.57 16.95
N SER A 359 -13.05 6.22 18.20
CA SER A 359 -13.79 7.06 19.13
C SER A 359 -12.84 7.92 19.97
N VAL A 360 -13.39 8.95 20.63
CA VAL A 360 -12.63 9.73 21.63
C VAL A 360 -12.06 8.83 22.72
N GLN A 361 -12.84 7.83 23.16
CA GLN A 361 -12.42 6.86 24.17
C GLN A 361 -11.25 6.00 23.68
N ALA A 362 -11.24 5.55 22.42
CA ALA A 362 -10.12 4.78 21.86
C ALA A 362 -8.80 5.57 21.93
N LEU A 363 -8.83 6.85 21.54
CA LEU A 363 -7.67 7.74 21.57
C LEU A 363 -7.22 8.04 23.00
N GLN A 364 -8.14 8.22 23.94
CA GLN A 364 -7.83 8.40 25.36
C GLN A 364 -7.18 7.14 25.97
N THR A 365 -7.70 5.96 25.64
CA THR A 365 -7.10 4.68 26.06
C THR A 365 -5.69 4.56 25.51
N LEU A 366 -5.47 4.82 24.22
CA LEU A 366 -4.13 4.82 23.60
C LEU A 366 -3.18 5.83 24.25
N ALA A 367 -3.65 7.05 24.52
CA ALA A 367 -2.87 8.07 25.23
C ALA A 367 -2.49 7.61 26.64
N SER A 368 -3.40 6.95 27.37
CA SER A 368 -3.11 6.39 28.69
C SER A 368 -2.08 5.26 28.64
N ILE A 369 -2.14 4.41 27.62
CA ILE A 369 -1.17 3.33 27.41
C ILE A 369 0.22 3.94 27.12
N ALA A 370 0.27 4.96 26.26
CA ALA A 370 1.51 5.68 25.94
C ALA A 370 2.10 6.41 27.16
N ALA A 371 1.26 7.07 27.96
CA ALA A 371 1.69 7.75 29.19
C ALA A 371 2.31 6.79 30.23
N ASN A 372 1.95 5.50 30.17
CA ASN A 372 2.52 4.44 31.00
C ASN A 372 3.77 3.77 30.38
N ASP A 373 4.41 4.38 29.40
CA ASP A 373 5.64 3.92 28.71
C ASP A 373 5.52 2.55 27.99
N ASN A 374 4.29 2.16 27.66
CA ASN A 374 4.00 0.91 26.95
C ASN A 374 4.17 1.03 25.42
N PHE A 375 4.85 2.06 24.91
CA PHE A 375 5.18 2.22 23.49
C PHE A 375 6.66 2.56 23.27
N HIS A 376 7.54 2.28 24.23
CA HIS A 376 8.94 2.72 24.21
C HIS A 376 9.77 2.27 22.98
N SER A 377 9.41 1.14 22.34
CA SER A 377 10.09 0.65 21.12
C SER A 377 9.50 1.18 19.81
N LEU A 378 8.42 1.98 19.87
CA LEU A 378 7.65 2.39 18.70
C LEU A 378 8.44 3.36 17.82
N GLN A 379 8.56 3.01 16.54
CA GLN A 379 9.27 3.81 15.54
C GLN A 379 8.32 4.30 14.45
N GLU A 380 7.25 3.55 14.18
CA GLU A 380 6.33 3.84 13.10
C GLU A 380 4.87 3.80 13.58
N LEU A 381 4.13 4.86 13.25
CA LEU A 381 2.71 4.97 13.54
C LEU A 381 1.92 5.24 12.27
N GLY A 382 0.87 4.46 12.04
CA GLY A 382 -0.23 4.77 11.14
C GLY A 382 -1.51 4.97 11.93
N LEU A 383 -2.24 6.06 11.71
CA LEU A 383 -3.49 6.35 12.42
C LEU A 383 -4.52 6.99 11.48
N THR A 384 -5.71 6.40 11.44
CA THR A 384 -6.90 7.04 10.86
C THR A 384 -7.63 7.83 11.95
N VAL A 385 -7.73 9.14 11.78
CA VAL A 385 -8.48 10.06 12.67
C VAL A 385 -9.83 10.36 12.03
N SER A 386 -10.70 9.36 11.99
CA SER A 386 -12.08 9.50 11.51
C SER A 386 -13.02 8.83 12.51
N PRO A 387 -14.19 9.43 12.78
CA PRO A 387 -15.13 8.85 13.73
C PRO A 387 -15.63 7.52 13.20
N PHE A 388 -15.69 6.51 14.09
CA PHE A 388 -16.38 5.26 13.80
C PHE A 388 -17.89 5.51 13.63
N ASP A 389 -18.49 6.26 14.55
CA ASP A 389 -19.90 6.66 14.49
C ASP A 389 -20.04 8.17 14.25
N TYR A 390 -20.47 8.52 13.03
CA TYR A 390 -20.74 9.90 12.60
C TYR A 390 -21.98 10.51 13.24
N LEU A 391 -22.86 9.71 13.87
CA LEU A 391 -24.03 10.20 14.59
C LEU A 391 -23.65 10.72 15.98
N GLU A 392 -22.67 10.08 16.63
CA GLU A 392 -22.28 10.41 18.00
C GLU A 392 -21.05 11.32 18.08
N THR A 393 -20.12 11.20 17.13
CA THR A 393 -18.81 11.87 17.20
C THR A 393 -18.60 12.83 16.03
N THR A 394 -18.44 14.11 16.33
CA THR A 394 -18.03 15.08 15.31
C THR A 394 -16.53 14.92 15.01
N PRO A 395 -16.07 15.00 13.75
CA PRO A 395 -14.65 14.90 13.43
C PRO A 395 -13.75 15.86 14.20
N ALA A 396 -14.23 17.09 14.45
CA ALA A 396 -13.52 18.10 15.22
C ALA A 396 -13.21 17.67 16.67
N SER A 397 -14.05 16.82 17.27
CA SER A 397 -13.87 16.33 18.64
C SER A 397 -12.68 15.36 18.79
N LEU A 398 -12.18 14.80 17.69
CA LEU A 398 -11.06 13.85 17.70
C LEU A 398 -9.69 14.53 17.64
N ASP A 399 -9.60 15.80 17.20
CA ASP A 399 -8.32 16.49 16.99
C ASP A 399 -7.52 16.65 18.30
N GLN A 400 -8.20 17.06 19.38
CA GLN A 400 -7.54 17.23 20.68
C GLN A 400 -7.08 15.89 21.28
N PRO A 401 -7.92 14.83 21.38
CA PRO A 401 -7.48 13.51 21.82
C PRO A 401 -6.34 12.90 20.98
N ALA A 402 -6.40 13.04 19.65
CA ALA A 402 -5.32 12.57 18.78
C ALA A 402 -4.00 13.32 19.05
N SER A 403 -4.07 14.63 19.26
CA SER A 403 -2.89 15.43 19.63
C SER A 403 -2.25 14.97 20.95
N LEU A 404 -3.07 14.64 21.97
CA LEU A 404 -2.59 14.15 23.26
C LEU A 404 -1.92 12.78 23.14
N PHE A 405 -2.50 11.88 22.34
CA PHE A 405 -1.89 10.58 22.06
C PHE A 405 -0.51 10.74 21.42
N LEU A 406 -0.39 11.56 20.36
CA LEU A 406 0.90 11.81 19.70
C LEU A 406 1.94 12.41 20.66
N GLN A 407 1.53 13.34 21.53
CA GLN A 407 2.44 13.95 22.51
C GLN A 407 2.98 12.93 23.53
N ALA A 408 2.18 11.93 23.90
CA ALA A 408 2.55 10.89 24.86
C ALA A 408 3.53 9.86 24.29
N LEU A 409 3.66 9.76 22.96
CA LEU A 409 4.53 8.78 22.31
C LEU A 409 6.02 9.16 22.35
N PRO A 410 6.93 8.18 22.22
CA PRO A 410 8.33 8.47 21.95
C PRO A 410 8.53 9.11 20.56
N PRO A 411 9.69 9.74 20.31
CA PRO A 411 10.00 10.32 18.99
C PRO A 411 9.96 9.28 17.86
N LEU A 412 9.02 9.43 16.93
CA LEU A 412 8.79 8.49 15.82
C LEU A 412 9.73 8.76 14.64
N GLN A 413 10.01 7.72 13.86
CA GLN A 413 10.74 7.79 12.59
C GLN A 413 9.80 7.86 11.39
N ALA A 414 8.62 7.24 11.46
CA ALA A 414 7.59 7.32 10.43
C ALA A 414 6.22 7.63 11.04
N LEU A 415 5.51 8.58 10.44
CA LEU A 415 4.15 8.93 10.82
C LEU A 415 3.27 9.01 9.58
N THR A 416 2.14 8.30 9.62
CA THR A 416 1.09 8.33 8.61
C THR A 416 -0.23 8.69 9.29
N LEU A 417 -0.82 9.81 8.90
CA LEU A 417 -2.12 10.27 9.38
C LEU A 417 -3.12 10.24 8.22
N HIS A 418 -4.24 9.55 8.44
CA HIS A 418 -5.40 9.49 7.54
C HIS A 418 -6.62 10.13 8.21
N GLY A 419 -7.64 10.45 7.43
CA GLY A 419 -8.92 10.89 7.98
C GLY A 419 -9.05 12.41 8.13
N ARG A 420 -9.80 12.84 9.14
CA ARG A 420 -10.16 14.24 9.39
C ARG A 420 -9.43 14.82 10.60
N PHE A 421 -8.10 14.75 10.58
CA PHE A 421 -7.26 15.38 11.61
C PHE A 421 -7.18 16.90 11.42
N GLY A 422 -7.11 17.63 12.52
CA GLY A 422 -7.04 19.09 12.54
C GLY A 422 -5.64 19.63 12.83
N ARG A 423 -5.60 20.93 13.12
CA ARG A 423 -4.35 21.67 13.35
C ARG A 423 -3.61 21.19 14.60
N HIS A 424 -4.32 20.84 15.68
CA HIS A 424 -3.67 20.41 16.93
C HIS A 424 -2.90 19.10 16.73
N THR A 425 -3.49 18.15 15.98
CA THR A 425 -2.84 16.88 15.64
C THR A 425 -1.56 17.09 14.82
N VAL A 426 -1.62 17.93 13.77
CA VAL A 426 -0.45 18.22 12.92
C VAL A 426 0.64 18.95 13.71
N GLU A 427 0.28 19.95 14.52
CA GLU A 427 1.25 20.66 15.34
C GLU A 427 1.90 19.74 16.37
N ALA A 428 1.13 18.90 17.07
CA ALA A 428 1.66 17.91 17.99
C ALA A 428 2.68 16.97 17.31
N ALA A 429 2.35 16.48 16.11
CA ALA A 429 3.23 15.64 15.31
C ALA A 429 4.58 16.32 15.02
N LEU A 430 4.55 17.56 14.51
CA LEU A 430 5.75 18.30 14.14
C LEU A 430 6.58 18.72 15.35
N HIS A 431 5.96 19.09 16.47
CA HIS A 431 6.67 19.49 17.69
C HIS A 431 7.36 18.31 18.38
N ARG A 432 6.66 17.17 18.51
CA ARG A 432 7.15 16.02 19.28
C ARG A 432 8.08 15.12 18.48
N HIS A 433 7.76 14.85 17.21
CA HIS A 433 8.47 13.85 16.42
C HIS A 433 9.32 14.45 15.30
N GLY A 434 9.19 15.74 14.99
CA GLY A 434 9.85 16.36 13.83
C GLY A 434 11.36 16.08 13.70
N GLN A 435 12.10 16.13 14.82
CA GLN A 435 13.56 15.92 14.81
C GLN A 435 13.99 14.48 14.46
N SER A 436 13.12 13.49 14.68
CA SER A 436 13.38 12.07 14.38
C SER A 436 12.70 11.58 13.10
N LEU A 437 11.66 12.28 12.63
CA LEU A 437 10.88 11.86 11.46
C LEU A 437 11.73 11.81 10.18
N ARG A 438 11.66 10.65 9.51
CA ARG A 438 12.15 10.39 8.16
C ARG A 438 11.01 10.27 7.16
N LYS A 439 9.83 9.81 7.60
CA LYS A 439 8.62 9.70 6.77
C LYS A 439 7.45 10.44 7.41
N LEU A 440 6.81 11.33 6.65
CA LEU A 440 5.62 12.07 7.09
C LEU A 440 4.55 12.03 6.00
N HIS A 441 3.48 11.29 6.25
CA HIS A 441 2.35 11.16 5.32
C HIS A 441 1.11 11.79 5.97
N LEU A 442 0.60 12.86 5.37
CA LEU A 442 -0.62 13.54 5.77
C LEU A 442 -1.66 13.35 4.65
N CYS A 443 -2.63 12.47 4.89
CA CYS A 443 -3.63 12.04 3.93
C CYS A 443 -5.04 12.42 4.42
N PRO A 444 -5.43 13.71 4.34
CA PRO A 444 -6.75 14.13 4.77
C PRO A 444 -7.84 13.56 3.86
N ASP A 445 -8.99 13.20 4.43
CA ASP A 445 -10.15 12.73 3.64
C ASP A 445 -10.63 13.80 2.65
N SER A 446 -11.11 13.33 1.49
CA SER A 446 -11.71 14.15 0.43
C SER A 446 -13.14 14.61 0.76
N ASP A 447 -13.77 14.03 1.78
CA ASP A 447 -15.23 13.99 1.89
C ASP A 447 -15.86 14.99 2.89
N LYS A 448 -16.93 15.64 2.41
CA LYS A 448 -17.95 16.40 3.15
C LYS A 448 -17.46 17.61 3.98
N GLY A 449 -17.36 18.76 3.28
CA GLY A 449 -17.66 20.08 3.84
C GLY A 449 -16.58 20.80 4.65
N GLU A 450 -16.48 22.11 4.37
CA GLU A 450 -15.95 23.24 5.19
C GLU A 450 -14.53 23.21 5.78
N HIS A 451 -13.81 22.09 5.77
CA HIS A 451 -12.46 22.05 6.34
C HIS A 451 -11.36 22.24 5.28
N ASP A 452 -11.25 23.48 4.80
CA ASP A 452 -10.11 24.01 4.02
C ASP A 452 -8.81 24.07 4.85
N ASP A 453 -8.88 23.80 6.15
CA ASP A 453 -7.81 24.01 7.12
C ASP A 453 -6.67 22.97 7.05
N VAL A 454 -6.67 22.02 6.11
CA VAL A 454 -5.61 20.98 6.01
C VAL A 454 -4.80 21.06 4.70
N ASP A 455 -5.15 21.93 3.76
CA ASP A 455 -4.32 22.07 2.56
C ASP A 455 -2.93 22.60 2.90
N VAL A 456 -1.93 22.06 2.23
CA VAL A 456 -0.56 22.48 2.46
C VAL A 456 -0.26 23.71 1.60
N ASP A 457 -0.12 24.85 2.27
CA ASP A 457 0.45 26.07 1.70
C ASP A 457 1.98 26.12 1.93
N ALA A 458 2.61 27.17 1.39
CA ALA A 458 4.05 27.35 1.51
C ALA A 458 4.50 27.59 2.96
N GLU A 459 3.66 28.16 3.83
CA GLU A 459 4.00 28.41 5.23
C GLU A 459 4.05 27.11 6.04
N ARG A 460 3.11 26.21 5.80
CA ARG A 460 3.08 24.87 6.39
C ARG A 460 4.27 24.04 5.93
N VAL A 461 4.64 24.09 4.64
CA VAL A 461 5.87 23.43 4.18
C VAL A 461 7.10 24.02 4.87
N ARG A 462 7.17 25.35 5.08
CA ARG A 462 8.28 25.96 5.85
C ARG A 462 8.30 25.48 7.30
N ALA A 463 7.15 25.34 7.94
CA ALA A 463 7.06 24.80 9.30
C ALA A 463 7.56 23.34 9.35
N ILE A 464 7.19 22.52 8.38
CA ILE A 464 7.72 21.15 8.21
C ILE A 464 9.23 21.19 8.00
N GLN A 465 9.73 22.08 7.13
CA GLN A 465 11.15 22.22 6.83
C GLN A 465 11.97 22.59 8.08
N GLN A 466 11.47 23.50 8.91
CA GLN A 466 12.16 23.95 10.12
C GLN A 466 12.17 22.88 11.21
N ARG A 467 11.09 22.09 11.33
CA ARG A 467 10.90 21.12 12.42
C ARG A 467 11.36 19.72 12.07
N CYS A 468 11.42 19.38 10.79
CA CYS A 468 11.71 18.03 10.28
C CYS A 468 12.96 18.01 9.36
N PRO A 469 14.17 18.25 9.89
CA PRO A 469 15.39 18.34 9.07
C PRO A 469 15.85 17.00 8.48
N ARG A 470 15.32 15.87 8.96
CA ARG A 470 15.70 14.52 8.53
C ARG A 470 14.69 13.86 7.59
N LEU A 471 13.71 14.61 7.10
CA LEU A 471 12.62 14.07 6.29
C LEU A 471 13.12 13.62 4.92
N GLU A 472 12.86 12.35 4.60
CA GLU A 472 13.27 11.66 3.37
C GLU A 472 12.07 11.32 2.46
N ASP A 473 10.90 11.06 3.06
CA ASP A 473 9.66 10.70 2.38
C ASP A 473 8.50 11.57 2.88
N VAL A 474 7.79 12.22 1.96
CA VAL A 474 6.61 13.03 2.30
C VAL A 474 5.42 12.69 1.42
N ARG A 475 4.23 12.65 2.02
CA ARG A 475 2.95 12.63 1.30
C ARG A 475 2.06 13.76 1.79
N LEU A 476 1.64 14.64 0.89
CA LEU A 476 0.90 15.86 1.22
C LEU A 476 -0.22 16.13 0.21
N ARG A 477 -1.33 16.70 0.68
CA ARG A 477 -2.35 17.29 -0.19
C ARG A 477 -1.97 18.72 -0.55
N VAL A 478 -1.87 19.00 -1.85
CA VAL A 478 -1.54 20.33 -2.40
C VAL A 478 -2.65 20.77 -3.33
N ARG A 479 -3.18 21.97 -3.11
CA ARG A 479 -4.24 22.52 -3.96
C ARG A 479 -3.69 22.99 -5.29
N ARG A 480 -4.27 22.50 -6.39
CA ARG A 480 -3.99 23.01 -7.74
C ARG A 480 -4.68 24.34 -7.93
N ARG A 481 -3.89 25.36 -8.31
CA ARG A 481 -4.34 26.72 -8.59
C ARG A 481 -3.91 27.13 -9.99
N GLN A 482 -4.12 26.22 -10.94
CA GLN A 482 -3.76 26.42 -12.36
C GLN A 482 -2.31 26.86 -12.58
N GLY A 483 -1.39 26.46 -11.68
CA GLY A 483 0.01 26.87 -11.76
C GLY A 483 0.33 28.26 -11.20
N GLY A 484 -0.57 28.86 -10.42
CA GLY A 484 -0.37 30.17 -9.79
C GLY A 484 0.84 30.24 -8.84
N PRO A 485 1.25 31.45 -8.44
CA PRO A 485 2.48 31.68 -7.68
C PRO A 485 2.48 31.02 -6.29
N GLU A 486 1.31 30.91 -5.65
CA GLU A 486 1.15 30.23 -4.35
C GLU A 486 1.45 28.73 -4.46
N GLU A 487 0.92 28.07 -5.48
CA GLU A 487 1.16 26.65 -5.76
C GLU A 487 2.64 26.40 -6.07
N VAL A 488 3.23 27.23 -6.94
CA VAL A 488 4.65 27.15 -7.29
C VAL A 488 5.54 27.37 -6.06
N ALA A 489 5.13 28.25 -5.13
CA ALA A 489 5.85 28.45 -3.88
C ALA A 489 5.86 27.19 -2.99
N VAL A 490 4.80 26.37 -2.99
CA VAL A 490 4.77 25.07 -2.30
C VAL A 490 5.85 24.15 -2.87
N TYR A 491 5.87 23.96 -4.19
CA TYR A 491 6.85 23.10 -4.88
C TYR A 491 8.29 23.53 -4.60
N ARG A 492 8.58 24.83 -4.70
CA ARG A 492 9.91 25.38 -4.42
C ARG A 492 10.32 25.20 -2.95
N THR A 493 9.37 25.32 -2.03
CA THR A 493 9.66 25.14 -0.60
C THR A 493 9.95 23.68 -0.30
N LEU A 494 9.21 22.74 -0.90
CA LEU A 494 9.50 21.30 -0.79
C LEU A 494 10.91 20.96 -1.28
N GLY A 495 11.33 21.57 -2.39
CA GLY A 495 12.67 21.38 -2.96
C GLY A 495 13.83 21.76 -2.03
N ARG A 496 13.57 22.58 -1.00
CA ARG A 496 14.56 23.04 -0.02
C ARG A 496 14.68 22.12 1.20
N LEU A 497 13.92 21.02 1.25
CA LEU A 497 14.10 19.99 2.27
C LEU A 497 15.43 19.24 2.01
N PRO A 498 16.35 19.23 2.99
CA PRO A 498 17.74 18.85 2.75
C PRO A 498 17.96 17.36 2.48
N ARG A 499 16.98 16.50 2.81
CA ARG A 499 17.06 15.05 2.66
C ARG A 499 15.90 14.43 1.89
N LEU A 500 15.00 15.24 1.33
CA LEU A 500 13.80 14.75 0.66
C LEU A 500 14.14 13.98 -0.61
N ARG A 501 13.91 12.66 -0.60
CA ARG A 501 14.17 11.75 -1.72
C ARG A 501 12.89 11.35 -2.44
N LEU A 502 11.81 11.18 -1.68
CA LEU A 502 10.53 10.70 -2.14
C LEU A 502 9.45 11.73 -1.79
N ALA A 503 8.63 12.11 -2.77
CA ALA A 503 7.46 12.93 -2.53
C ALA A 503 6.24 12.33 -3.23
N THR A 504 5.11 12.31 -2.55
CA THR A 504 3.80 12.01 -3.11
C THR A 504 2.89 13.21 -2.91
N LEU A 505 2.46 13.85 -3.99
CA LEU A 505 1.55 14.98 -3.93
C LEU A 505 0.17 14.53 -4.38
N LEU A 506 -0.78 14.60 -3.45
CA LEU A 506 -2.20 14.47 -3.75
C LEU A 506 -2.69 15.85 -4.20
N LEU A 507 -2.91 16.02 -5.49
CA LEU A 507 -3.31 17.27 -6.09
C LEU A 507 -4.82 17.46 -5.92
N ASP A 508 -5.22 18.31 -4.97
CA ASP A 508 -6.62 18.72 -4.81
C ASP A 508 -7.00 19.61 -6.00
N CYS A 509 -7.76 19.04 -6.93
CA CYS A 509 -8.17 19.71 -8.16
C CYS A 509 -9.52 20.43 -8.04
N ARG A 510 -10.17 20.37 -6.88
CA ARG A 510 -11.51 20.93 -6.67
C ARG A 510 -11.48 22.44 -6.74
N ALA A 511 -12.57 23.03 -7.26
CA ALA A 511 -12.77 24.47 -7.19
C ALA A 511 -13.09 24.91 -5.74
N PRO A 512 -12.68 26.11 -5.31
CA PRO A 512 -12.97 26.63 -3.97
C PRO A 512 -14.48 26.68 -3.73
N PHE A 513 -14.94 26.21 -2.56
CA PHE A 513 -16.35 26.20 -2.17
C PHE A 513 -16.94 27.60 -1.94
N SER A 514 -16.08 28.60 -1.77
CA SER A 514 -16.40 29.87 -1.10
C SER A 514 -17.19 30.87 -1.94
N ASP A 515 -17.49 30.57 -3.21
CA ASP A 515 -18.22 31.51 -4.05
C ASP A 515 -19.58 30.96 -4.50
N PRO A 516 -20.64 31.15 -3.68
CA PRO A 516 -22.00 30.80 -4.07
C PRO A 516 -22.51 31.60 -5.29
N SER A 517 -21.74 32.58 -5.79
CA SER A 517 -22.03 33.30 -7.04
C SER A 517 -21.41 32.64 -8.28
N THR A 518 -20.48 31.70 -8.14
CA THR A 518 -20.01 30.89 -9.28
C THR A 518 -21.02 29.80 -9.63
N GLY A 519 -21.66 29.92 -10.79
CA GLY A 519 -22.56 28.89 -11.32
C GLY A 519 -21.85 27.55 -11.52
N ASP A 520 -22.62 26.46 -11.53
CA ASP A 520 -22.12 25.08 -11.60
C ASP A 520 -21.15 24.85 -12.77
N ALA A 521 -21.40 25.45 -13.94
CA ALA A 521 -20.53 25.36 -15.10
C ALA A 521 -19.12 25.93 -14.87
N GLU A 522 -18.99 27.05 -14.15
CA GLU A 522 -17.69 27.66 -13.81
C GLU A 522 -16.88 26.75 -12.89
N ARG A 523 -17.57 26.13 -11.92
CA ARG A 523 -17.00 25.18 -10.97
C ARG A 523 -16.48 23.93 -11.67
N VAL A 524 -17.28 23.37 -12.58
CA VAL A 524 -16.89 22.24 -13.44
C VAL A 524 -15.67 22.63 -14.29
N ARG A 525 -15.68 23.81 -14.93
CA ARG A 525 -14.57 24.27 -15.79
C ARG A 525 -13.26 24.36 -15.02
N LYS A 526 -13.25 25.04 -13.88
CA LYS A 526 -12.05 25.19 -13.03
C LYS A 526 -11.52 23.84 -12.58
N THR A 527 -12.42 22.90 -12.25
CA THR A 527 -12.03 21.55 -11.83
C THR A 527 -11.42 20.76 -12.98
N LEU A 528 -11.99 20.81 -14.19
CA LEU A 528 -11.41 20.18 -15.41
C LEU A 528 -10.00 20.74 -15.72
N VAL A 529 -9.84 22.06 -15.66
CA VAL A 529 -8.55 22.73 -15.86
C VAL A 529 -7.49 22.24 -14.85
N ASN A 530 -7.88 22.09 -13.59
CA ASN A 530 -6.96 21.62 -12.54
C ASN A 530 -6.62 20.12 -12.68
N LEU A 531 -7.59 19.29 -13.10
CA LEU A 531 -7.44 17.85 -13.31
C LEU A 531 -6.56 17.50 -14.50
N ALA A 532 -6.50 18.36 -15.51
CA ALA A 532 -5.71 18.14 -16.71
C ALA A 532 -4.20 18.15 -16.41
N ILE A 533 -3.63 16.97 -16.20
CA ILE A 533 -2.21 16.79 -15.87
C ILE A 533 -1.58 15.86 -16.91
N ASP A 534 -0.80 16.46 -17.82
CA ASP A 534 -0.02 15.73 -18.82
C ASP A 534 1.44 15.53 -18.37
N GLU A 535 2.22 14.85 -19.22
CA GLU A 535 3.65 14.61 -18.96
C GLU A 535 4.44 15.92 -18.79
N LYS A 536 4.09 16.98 -19.55
CA LYS A 536 4.81 18.26 -19.53
C LYS A 536 4.64 18.96 -18.18
N LEU A 537 3.42 18.99 -17.65
CA LEU A 537 3.15 19.55 -16.32
C LEU A 537 3.78 18.70 -15.22
N ALA A 538 3.66 17.37 -15.27
CA ALA A 538 4.30 16.49 -14.29
C ALA A 538 5.82 16.73 -14.24
N ARG A 539 6.45 16.87 -15.41
CA ARG A 539 7.87 17.20 -15.54
C ARG A 539 8.19 18.61 -15.03
N ALA A 540 7.32 19.59 -15.27
CA ALA A 540 7.48 20.96 -14.77
C ALA A 540 7.42 21.02 -13.24
N ILE A 541 6.46 20.33 -12.60
CA ILE A 541 6.36 20.23 -11.14
C ILE A 541 7.62 19.56 -10.57
N PHE A 542 8.07 18.45 -11.17
CA PHE A 542 9.30 17.79 -10.74
C PHE A 542 10.51 18.72 -10.82
N ARG A 543 10.61 19.52 -11.89
CA ARG A 543 11.68 20.52 -12.07
C ARG A 543 11.61 21.62 -11.02
N GLU A 544 10.43 22.15 -10.69
CA GLU A 544 10.28 23.19 -9.67
C GLU A 544 10.75 22.71 -8.29
N ILE A 545 10.41 21.49 -7.91
CA ILE A 545 10.88 20.87 -6.67
C ILE A 545 12.40 20.57 -6.76
N SER A 546 12.87 20.25 -7.95
CA SER A 546 14.27 19.92 -8.22
C SER A 546 15.16 21.12 -8.55
N MET A 547 14.65 22.35 -8.51
CA MET A 547 15.42 23.55 -8.89
C MET A 547 16.71 23.74 -8.08
N PRO A 548 16.74 23.46 -6.76
CA PRO A 548 17.99 23.55 -6.02
C PRO A 548 19.02 22.56 -6.55
N ALA A 549 20.21 23.05 -6.92
CA ALA A 549 21.26 22.25 -7.59
C ALA A 549 21.70 20.99 -6.83
N ASN A 550 21.53 20.98 -5.50
CA ASN A 550 21.88 19.86 -4.62
C ASN A 550 20.65 19.11 -4.07
N THR A 551 19.51 19.16 -4.76
CA THR A 551 18.31 18.43 -4.32
C THR A 551 18.53 16.91 -4.33
N PRO A 552 18.29 16.21 -3.20
CA PRO A 552 18.36 14.76 -3.14
C PRO A 552 17.12 14.07 -3.72
N MET A 553 16.18 14.82 -4.30
CA MET A 553 14.94 14.30 -4.85
C MET A 553 15.20 13.26 -5.93
N GLN A 554 14.68 12.05 -5.72
CA GLN A 554 14.83 10.90 -6.60
C GLN A 554 13.51 10.55 -7.29
N ARG A 555 12.39 10.64 -6.57
CA ARG A 555 11.09 10.19 -7.07
C ARG A 555 9.96 11.11 -6.62
N LEU A 556 9.12 11.50 -7.56
CA LEU A 556 7.89 12.24 -7.33
C LEU A 556 6.71 11.43 -7.86
N ARG A 557 5.71 11.19 -7.02
CA ARG A 557 4.42 10.64 -7.41
C ARG A 557 3.37 11.74 -7.34
N LEU A 558 2.63 11.92 -8.42
CA LEU A 558 1.52 12.86 -8.53
C LEU A 558 0.23 12.05 -8.65
N GLU A 559 -0.71 12.31 -7.75
CA GLU A 559 -2.03 11.71 -7.75
C GLU A 559 -3.07 12.82 -7.84
N THR A 560 -4.15 12.57 -8.56
CA THR A 560 -5.25 13.53 -8.70
C THR A 560 -6.36 13.21 -7.73
N ASP A 561 -6.79 14.21 -6.96
CA ASP A 561 -8.00 14.15 -6.13
C ASP A 561 -9.08 15.07 -6.73
N THR A 562 -10.32 14.59 -6.76
CA THR A 562 -11.46 15.24 -7.42
C THR A 562 -12.69 15.24 -6.52
N ASP A 563 -13.64 16.13 -6.80
CA ASP A 563 -14.89 16.19 -6.03
C ASP A 563 -15.87 15.12 -6.54
N HIS A 564 -16.17 14.13 -5.70
CA HIS A 564 -17.24 13.16 -5.93
C HIS A 564 -18.62 13.85 -6.07
N ARG A 565 -18.81 15.06 -5.54
CA ARG A 565 -20.10 15.79 -5.63
C ARG A 565 -20.37 16.40 -7.01
N ILE A 566 -19.33 16.74 -7.78
CA ILE A 566 -19.53 17.23 -9.15
C ILE A 566 -20.03 16.08 -10.04
N THR A 567 -19.60 14.86 -9.74
CA THR A 567 -20.02 13.64 -10.44
C THR A 567 -21.52 13.36 -10.29
N GLU A 568 -22.11 13.66 -9.13
CA GLU A 568 -23.56 13.51 -8.90
C GLU A 568 -24.40 14.50 -9.73
N ALA A 569 -23.85 15.69 -10.00
CA ALA A 569 -24.53 16.74 -10.76
C ALA A 569 -24.34 16.63 -12.28
N CYS A 570 -23.21 16.08 -12.73
CA CYS A 570 -22.87 15.92 -14.15
C CYS A 570 -22.21 14.56 -14.40
N PRO A 571 -22.95 13.53 -14.86
CA PRO A 571 -22.37 12.21 -15.14
C PRO A 571 -21.23 12.24 -16.17
N GLU A 572 -21.32 13.12 -17.18
CA GLU A 572 -20.29 13.31 -18.22
C GLU A 572 -18.96 13.76 -17.64
N PHE A 573 -19.02 14.56 -16.56
CA PHE A 573 -17.82 15.04 -15.86
C PHE A 573 -17.01 13.88 -15.27
N GLN A 574 -17.66 12.81 -14.81
CA GLN A 574 -16.95 11.64 -14.28
C GLN A 574 -16.07 11.01 -15.35
N SER A 575 -16.62 10.81 -16.54
CA SER A 575 -15.91 10.23 -17.68
C SER A 575 -14.76 11.14 -18.13
N TRP A 576 -15.00 12.46 -18.23
CA TRP A 576 -13.94 13.44 -18.52
C TRP A 576 -12.85 13.46 -17.45
N ALA A 577 -13.21 13.53 -16.17
CA ALA A 577 -12.27 13.54 -15.05
C ALA A 577 -11.44 12.26 -15.00
N ARG A 578 -12.04 11.09 -15.26
CA ARG A 578 -11.32 9.81 -15.38
C ARG A 578 -10.45 9.78 -16.64
N TRP A 579 -10.77 10.51 -17.70
CA TRP A 579 -9.92 10.56 -18.88
C TRP A 579 -8.68 11.45 -18.70
N ILE A 580 -8.87 12.70 -18.26
CA ILE A 580 -7.81 13.73 -18.16
C ILE A 580 -7.06 13.72 -16.82
N GLY A 581 -7.68 13.20 -15.75
CA GLY A 581 -7.09 13.03 -14.43
C GLY A 581 -6.03 11.94 -14.46
N ARG A 582 -4.83 12.27 -14.91
CA ARG A 582 -3.70 11.35 -15.02
C ARG A 582 -2.79 11.48 -13.82
N SER A 583 -2.40 10.34 -13.27
CA SER A 583 -1.41 10.26 -12.20
C SER A 583 -0.05 9.88 -12.80
N TRP A 584 1.03 10.42 -12.24
CA TRP A 584 2.37 10.31 -12.83
C TRP A 584 3.42 9.94 -11.78
N VAL A 585 4.43 9.19 -12.19
CA VAL A 585 5.65 8.97 -11.42
C VAL A 585 6.83 9.51 -12.22
N CYS A 586 7.53 10.48 -11.65
CA CYS A 586 8.79 11.00 -12.16
C CYS A 586 9.93 10.36 -11.38
N THR A 587 10.89 9.76 -12.07
CA THR A 587 12.06 9.12 -11.44
C THR A 587 13.34 9.66 -12.05
N ARG A 588 14.30 10.05 -11.21
CA ARG A 588 15.65 10.45 -11.59
C ARG A 588 16.61 9.30 -11.33
N TYR A 589 17.33 8.86 -12.36
CA TYR A 589 18.32 7.78 -12.24
C TYR A 589 19.75 8.30 -12.25
N GLY A 590 20.58 7.78 -11.33
CA GLY A 590 22.02 7.98 -11.32
C GLY A 590 22.51 9.43 -11.25
N THR A 591 23.78 9.64 -11.59
CA THR A 591 24.42 10.97 -11.66
C THR A 591 24.18 11.68 -12.99
N SER A 592 23.56 11.02 -13.99
CA SER A 592 23.26 11.62 -15.29
C SER A 592 22.16 12.67 -15.21
N GLY A 593 21.34 12.63 -14.16
CA GLY A 593 20.24 13.58 -13.96
C GLY A 593 19.05 13.37 -14.90
N GLU A 594 19.03 12.28 -15.66
CA GLU A 594 17.93 11.95 -16.57
C GLU A 594 16.66 11.62 -15.79
N VAL A 595 15.53 12.23 -16.20
CA VAL A 595 14.22 12.08 -15.56
C VAL A 595 13.27 11.34 -16.50
N THR A 596 12.90 10.12 -16.10
CA THR A 596 11.87 9.32 -16.77
C THR A 596 10.52 9.60 -16.13
N LEU A 597 9.48 9.72 -16.94
CA LEU A 597 8.10 9.83 -16.47
C LEU A 597 7.30 8.62 -16.91
N ARG A 598 6.41 8.17 -16.02
CA ARG A 598 5.51 7.06 -16.29
C ARG A 598 4.13 7.41 -15.74
N GLU A 599 3.11 7.25 -16.56
CA GLU A 599 1.72 7.33 -16.11
C GLU A 599 1.39 6.13 -15.21
N ILE A 600 0.64 6.35 -14.14
CA ILE A 600 0.23 5.31 -13.18
C ILE A 600 -1.29 5.33 -12.97
N GLY A 601 -1.80 4.19 -12.50
CA GLY A 601 -3.20 4.04 -12.09
C GLY A 601 -4.18 3.71 -13.21
N LYS A 602 -3.74 3.64 -14.48
CA LYS A 602 -4.57 3.19 -15.61
C LYS A 602 -3.79 2.28 -16.56
N ASN A 603 -4.30 1.09 -16.82
CA ASN A 603 -3.71 0.16 -17.79
C ASN A 603 -4.25 0.39 -19.23
N LYS A 604 -3.77 -0.38 -20.22
CA LYS A 604 -4.23 -0.25 -21.62
C LYS A 604 -5.71 -0.62 -21.80
N ALA A 605 -6.21 -1.62 -21.08
CA ALA A 605 -7.59 -2.09 -21.16
C ALA A 605 -8.57 -1.05 -20.58
N GLU A 606 -8.27 -0.51 -19.41
CA GLU A 606 -9.01 0.60 -18.79
C GLU A 606 -8.98 1.85 -19.68
N ARG A 607 -7.84 2.14 -20.32
CA ARG A 607 -7.76 3.25 -21.29
C ARG A 607 -8.65 3.04 -22.51
N LYS A 608 -8.77 1.80 -22.99
CA LYS A 608 -9.72 1.47 -24.05
C LYS A 608 -11.16 1.62 -23.57
N TYR A 609 -11.48 1.05 -22.40
CA TYR A 609 -12.82 1.17 -21.80
C TYR A 609 -13.26 2.63 -21.63
N LEU A 610 -12.41 3.48 -21.04
CA LEU A 610 -12.71 4.90 -20.87
C LEU A 610 -12.89 5.63 -22.20
N ARG A 611 -12.15 5.21 -23.23
CA ARG A 611 -12.26 5.77 -24.59
C ARG A 611 -13.61 5.40 -25.21
N ASP A 612 -14.03 4.14 -25.07
CA ASP A 612 -15.32 3.62 -25.57
C ASP A 612 -16.51 4.24 -24.77
N GLU A 613 -16.35 4.45 -23.46
CA GLU A 613 -17.32 5.17 -22.61
C GLU A 613 -17.51 6.61 -23.09
N LEU A 614 -16.43 7.29 -23.51
CA LEU A 614 -16.51 8.63 -24.09
C LEU A 614 -17.17 8.68 -25.48
N GLU A 615 -17.21 7.58 -26.23
CA GLU A 615 -17.89 7.53 -27.55
C GLU A 615 -19.41 7.58 -27.44
N GLN A 616 -19.95 7.19 -26.29
CA GLN A 616 -21.40 7.16 -26.05
C GLN A 616 -21.99 8.57 -25.89
N PHE A 617 -21.15 9.59 -25.67
CA PHE A 617 -21.55 10.99 -25.63
C PHE A 617 -21.40 11.57 -27.04
N GLU A 618 -22.52 11.77 -27.75
CA GLU A 618 -22.51 12.47 -29.05
C GLU A 618 -22.00 13.90 -28.85
N TYR A 619 -20.83 14.19 -29.43
CA TYR A 619 -20.21 15.51 -29.41
C TYR A 619 -21.03 16.49 -30.28
N GLU A 620 -21.88 17.31 -29.66
CA GLU A 620 -22.64 18.37 -30.37
C GLU A 620 -21.84 19.67 -30.55
N GLY A 621 -20.59 19.74 -30.07
CA GLY A 621 -19.67 20.84 -30.38
C GLY A 621 -19.96 22.17 -29.68
N THR A 622 -20.92 22.20 -28.74
CA THR A 622 -21.24 23.35 -27.87
C THR A 622 -21.00 23.07 -26.39
N ASP A 623 -20.19 22.07 -26.06
CA ASP A 623 -19.98 21.62 -24.68
C ASP A 623 -18.77 22.28 -24.03
N LEU A 624 -18.80 22.47 -22.71
CA LEU A 624 -17.75 23.06 -21.86
C LEU A 624 -16.32 22.57 -22.18
N TRP A 625 -16.17 21.35 -22.69
CA TRP A 625 -14.90 20.80 -23.15
C TRP A 625 -14.27 21.61 -24.27
N SER A 626 -15.04 21.97 -25.31
CA SER A 626 -14.53 22.68 -26.49
C SER A 626 -14.21 24.14 -26.18
N GLU A 627 -14.84 24.71 -25.13
CA GLU A 627 -14.48 26.02 -24.57
C GLU A 627 -13.09 26.00 -23.90
N ILE A 628 -12.75 24.91 -23.19
CA ILE A 628 -11.45 24.78 -22.52
C ILE A 628 -10.36 24.38 -23.52
N TRP A 629 -10.66 23.40 -24.39
CA TRP A 629 -9.73 22.85 -25.38
C TRP A 629 -10.38 22.89 -26.77
N PRO A 630 -10.11 23.94 -27.56
CA PRO A 630 -10.61 24.05 -28.92
C PRO A 630 -10.12 22.89 -29.80
N ARG A 631 -10.99 22.43 -30.70
CA ARG A 631 -10.72 21.25 -31.54
C ARG A 631 -9.50 21.44 -32.44
N ARG A 632 -8.52 20.54 -32.35
CA ARG A 632 -7.27 20.58 -33.14
C ARG A 632 -6.90 19.23 -33.75
N ALA A 633 -7.19 18.15 -33.05
CA ALA A 633 -6.96 16.78 -33.47
C ALA A 633 -8.16 16.24 -34.26
N GLU A 634 -7.91 15.16 -34.99
CA GLU A 634 -8.96 14.39 -35.67
C GLU A 634 -9.95 13.82 -34.62
N ASP A 635 -9.41 13.36 -33.49
CA ASP A 635 -10.14 12.90 -32.32
C ASP A 635 -10.13 13.95 -31.20
N TRP A 636 -11.32 14.47 -30.85
CA TRP A 636 -11.49 15.50 -29.82
C TRP A 636 -11.02 15.07 -28.43
N ARG A 637 -10.97 13.76 -28.17
CA ARG A 637 -10.51 13.16 -26.90
C ARG A 637 -9.02 13.37 -26.66
N ASP A 638 -8.27 13.73 -27.70
CA ASP A 638 -6.83 13.99 -27.63
C ASP A 638 -6.48 15.49 -27.63
N ASP A 639 -7.49 16.39 -27.68
CA ASP A 639 -7.28 17.86 -27.71
C ASP A 639 -6.87 18.47 -26.37
N TRP A 640 -7.11 17.76 -25.27
CA TRP A 640 -6.79 18.27 -23.95
C TRP A 640 -5.28 18.35 -23.71
N HIS A 641 -4.89 19.36 -22.95
CA HIS A 641 -3.54 19.51 -22.45
C HIS A 641 -3.57 20.18 -21.08
N SER A 642 -2.49 20.01 -20.32
CA SER A 642 -2.35 20.69 -19.04
C SER A 642 -2.15 22.19 -19.19
N PHE A 643 -2.36 22.91 -18.08
CA PHE A 643 -2.06 24.32 -17.96
C PHE A 643 -0.72 24.51 -17.22
N PRO A 644 0.23 25.28 -17.79
CA PRO A 644 1.60 25.35 -17.30
C PRO A 644 1.71 26.09 -15.96
N LEU A 645 2.81 25.85 -15.26
CA LEU A 645 3.17 26.62 -14.06
C LEU A 645 3.57 28.05 -14.45
N SER A 646 3.20 29.03 -13.61
CA SER A 646 3.62 30.42 -13.77
C SER A 646 5.15 30.52 -13.73
N SER A 647 5.75 30.84 -14.86
CA SER A 647 7.18 31.13 -14.95
C SER A 647 7.48 32.49 -14.33
N HIS A 648 8.68 32.63 -13.75
CA HIS A 648 9.19 33.89 -13.21
C HIS A 648 8.88 35.09 -14.13
N GLY A 649 8.21 36.11 -13.56
CA GLY A 649 8.32 37.50 -13.97
C GLY A 649 7.97 37.82 -15.43
N VAL A 650 6.73 37.55 -15.84
CA VAL A 650 6.04 38.43 -16.79
C VAL A 650 4.61 38.54 -16.26
N GLU A 651 4.21 39.76 -15.87
CA GLU A 651 2.81 40.10 -15.71
C GLU A 651 2.09 39.66 -16.99
N ALA A 652 1.25 38.63 -16.89
CA ALA A 652 0.38 38.25 -17.98
C ALA A 652 -0.59 39.40 -18.18
N GLY A 653 -0.24 40.27 -19.13
CA GLY A 653 -1.15 41.26 -19.68
C GLY A 653 -2.42 40.53 -20.12
N MET A 654 -3.54 40.96 -19.55
CA MET A 654 -4.86 40.75 -20.09
C MET A 654 -4.82 41.02 -21.60
N PRO A 655 -5.46 40.20 -22.46
CA PRO A 655 -5.67 40.61 -23.83
C PRO A 655 -6.54 41.86 -23.81
N GLY A 656 -5.91 43.01 -24.10
CA GLY A 656 -6.55 44.31 -24.13
C GLY A 656 -7.73 44.33 -25.09
N GLU A 657 -8.79 44.97 -24.62
CA GLU A 657 -9.88 45.48 -25.43
C GLU A 657 -9.31 46.15 -26.68
N LYS A 658 -9.69 45.65 -27.85
CA LYS A 658 -9.52 46.38 -29.10
C LYS A 658 -10.47 47.57 -29.06
N LEU A 659 -9.92 48.75 -28.82
CA LEU A 659 -10.52 50.00 -29.27
C LEU A 659 -10.37 50.05 -30.79
N ASP A 660 -11.50 50.02 -31.48
CA ASP A 660 -11.61 50.30 -32.91
C ASP A 660 -11.37 51.79 -33.16
N ASP A 661 -10.26 52.13 -33.81
CA ASP A 661 -10.05 53.44 -34.43
C ASP A 661 -10.50 53.37 -35.91
N GLU A 662 -11.59 54.08 -36.22
CA GLU A 662 -12.03 54.38 -37.59
C GLU A 662 -11.04 55.33 -38.31
N PRO A 663 -10.88 55.21 -39.64
CA PRO A 663 -10.00 56.10 -40.38
C PRO A 663 -10.69 57.42 -40.78
N GLU A 664 -9.99 58.53 -40.57
CA GLU A 664 -10.33 59.87 -41.03
C GLU A 664 -10.63 59.92 -42.55
N LEU A 665 -11.83 60.38 -42.91
CA LEU A 665 -12.14 60.91 -44.23
C LEU A 665 -12.12 62.45 -44.19
N LEU A 666 -11.12 62.99 -44.89
CA LEU A 666 -10.98 64.40 -45.26
C LEU A 666 -12.24 64.95 -45.94
N LEU A 667 -12.79 66.05 -45.43
CA LEU A 667 -13.47 67.04 -46.26
C LEU A 667 -13.15 68.48 -45.81
N ARG A 668 -12.65 69.21 -46.81
CA ARG A 668 -12.14 70.58 -46.81
C ARG A 668 -13.17 71.63 -46.36
N ARG A 669 -12.62 72.65 -45.66
CA ARG A 669 -12.82 74.11 -45.79
C ARG A 669 -14.23 74.66 -46.05
N SER A 670 -14.69 75.48 -45.09
CA SER A 670 -15.13 76.88 -45.18
C SER A 670 -15.39 77.29 -43.72
N THR A 671 -14.70 78.21 -43.04
CA THR A 671 -14.05 79.49 -43.37
C THR A 671 -12.86 79.72 -42.44
#